data_AF-A0A1R3GJ94-F1
#
_entry.id   AF-A0A1R3GJ94-F1
#
_cell.length_a   1.000
_cell.length_b   1.000
_cell.length_c   1.000
_cell.angle_alpha   90.00
_cell.angle_beta   90.00
_cell.angle_gamma   90.00
#
_symmetry.space_group_name_H-M   'P 1'
#
loop_
_entity.id
_entity.type
_entity.pdbx_description
1 polymer ?
#
loop_
_entity_poly.entity_id
_entity_poly.type
_entity_poly.pdbx_seq_one_letter_code
_entity_poly.pdbx_strand_id
1 'polypeptide(L)'
;MSAFSSSSAFHQSKFKYGIFLSFCGKDTRKSFTDHLYSALIRKGIRTFRDDKSLERGEDLALELLRAIGESWGSIIVFSKEYAFSHWCLDELVEIMKQREERGHRVYPIFFYVEPSDFRHQRNTVEEDFKKHEMKYGEVKTRSWRRALEQVTGINGWPLKDQHESEFVEDIVKHIFEKLDAKILDEQEVIEMKTSYQKIQALLENAEDKQYMEEGKAVKVWFDELKDLAYDIEDVLDEWNTAVLKSKIERVYEAQIPSTSSSISIEVHTPSTISWFGGIALRIRELNKRLEASRVKDYFSLAVDLNSTNLRLERPKTTSLIDESIVYGRDDDKLDLVHCLLSGEGGIASYDGIEGWRQRQVESCHEKVRHLNFIPQGDPVIDGINDGMEKLIKLRHLQNGGTSSIRLMPKGMSRLTSLQTLEELAVGSSSSNSFSLADLENLIHLRGNLYIRGLDSVQPSEAREALLSAKAGLRELIIDFYIEDYEKEPQMEEHALILQALQPPPNLQILRIVQCQSRVFPNWMTSLISLKIVELSCENWESLPSLGKLPSLESLTIHSMHKVRKVGDEFLGIETLSLSSVNHTDFVFFPNLKLLEFRFMCEWKEWEYDYEKLVWRSRGDRSSNTIPIIMPKLQRLSILSCYELKTLPHHILQSRALQELVIRESRFLYDRYNKKTGHDWPSISHIPRVNIPY
;
A
#
# COMPACT_ATOMS: atom_id res chain seq x y z
N MET A 1 -19.64 -23.02 -21.88
CA MET A 1 -20.11 -23.21 -20.50
C MET A 1 -19.16 -24.15 -19.78
N SER A 2 -18.22 -23.59 -19.03
CA SER A 2 -17.38 -24.32 -18.08
C SER A 2 -17.36 -23.50 -16.80
N ALA A 3 -18.11 -23.96 -15.81
CA ALA A 3 -18.20 -23.33 -14.50
C ALA A 3 -16.83 -23.42 -13.82
N PHE A 4 -16.19 -22.28 -13.58
CA PHE A 4 -15.05 -22.21 -12.67
C PHE A 4 -15.59 -22.24 -11.24
N SER A 5 -15.63 -23.44 -10.67
CA SER A 5 -15.72 -23.66 -9.23
C SER A 5 -14.42 -23.17 -8.58
N SER A 6 -14.40 -21.97 -7.99
CA SER A 6 -13.35 -21.60 -7.03
C SER A 6 -13.81 -21.95 -5.62
N SER A 7 -13.35 -23.12 -5.17
CA SER A 7 -13.44 -23.61 -3.80
C SER A 7 -13.05 -22.52 -2.79
N SER A 8 -13.95 -22.22 -1.86
CA SER A 8 -13.70 -21.42 -0.66
C SER A 8 -12.77 -22.20 0.28
N ALA A 9 -11.47 -22.05 0.11
CA ALA A 9 -10.50 -22.51 1.11
C ALA A 9 -10.39 -21.44 2.22
N PHE A 10 -11.35 -21.43 3.14
CA PHE A 10 -11.21 -20.72 4.41
C PHE A 10 -10.05 -21.32 5.23
N HIS A 11 -9.17 -20.46 5.77
CA HIS A 11 -7.98 -20.74 6.57
C HIS A 11 -8.06 -21.92 7.55
N GLN A 12 -6.91 -22.57 7.80
CA GLN A 12 -6.66 -23.19 9.10
C GLN A 12 -5.87 -22.22 10.00
N SER A 13 -6.57 -21.27 10.63
CA SER A 13 -6.10 -20.80 11.94
C SER A 13 -6.04 -22.03 12.85
N LYS A 14 -4.97 -22.19 13.63
CA LYS A 14 -4.78 -23.38 14.50
C LYS A 14 -5.93 -23.59 15.50
N PHE A 15 -6.76 -22.57 15.73
CA PHE A 15 -7.92 -22.54 16.62
C PHE A 15 -9.12 -21.90 15.90
N LYS A 16 -10.33 -22.45 16.04
CA LYS A 16 -11.59 -21.92 15.49
C LYS A 16 -12.10 -20.72 16.28
N TYR A 17 -11.87 -20.72 17.60
CA TYR A 17 -12.28 -19.67 18.53
C TYR A 17 -11.05 -19.09 19.25
N GLY A 18 -11.11 -17.81 19.60
CA GLY A 18 -10.13 -17.19 20.49
C GLY A 18 -10.36 -17.58 21.95
N ILE A 19 -11.62 -17.49 22.41
CA ILE A 19 -11.98 -17.79 23.80
C ILE A 19 -13.17 -18.74 23.87
N PHE A 20 -13.12 -19.69 24.79
CA PHE A 20 -14.27 -20.45 25.29
C PHE A 20 -14.73 -19.86 26.63
N LEU A 21 -16.01 -19.53 26.77
CA LEU A 21 -16.58 -19.03 28.03
C LEU A 21 -17.26 -20.17 28.79
N SER A 22 -16.67 -20.57 29.92
CA SER A 22 -17.28 -21.47 30.90
C SER A 22 -17.94 -20.67 32.03
N PHE A 23 -19.23 -20.86 32.27
CA PHE A 23 -19.98 -20.14 33.29
C PHE A 23 -21.23 -20.90 33.74
N CYS A 24 -21.71 -20.60 34.95
CA CYS A 24 -23.01 -21.09 35.40
C CYS A 24 -24.13 -20.22 34.83
N GLY A 25 -24.91 -20.78 33.89
CA GLY A 25 -25.99 -20.06 33.22
C GLY A 25 -27.07 -19.49 34.14
N LYS A 26 -27.27 -20.10 35.32
CA LYS A 26 -28.24 -19.64 36.33
C LYS A 26 -27.80 -18.32 36.99
N ASP A 27 -26.49 -18.08 37.09
CA ASP A 27 -25.94 -16.98 37.87
C ASP A 27 -25.65 -15.74 37.02
N THR A 28 -24.98 -15.93 35.87
CA THR A 28 -24.34 -14.81 35.15
C THR A 28 -24.76 -14.66 33.70
N ARG A 29 -25.68 -15.49 33.19
CA ARG A 29 -26.04 -15.55 31.75
C ARG A 29 -26.50 -14.22 31.16
N LYS A 30 -27.38 -13.49 31.86
CA LYS A 30 -28.01 -12.24 31.39
C LYS A 30 -27.39 -10.99 32.04
N SER A 31 -26.29 -11.17 32.76
CA SER A 31 -25.62 -10.10 33.50
C SER A 31 -24.14 -10.08 33.11
N PHE A 32 -23.23 -10.31 34.06
CA PHE A 32 -21.79 -10.19 33.88
C PHE A 32 -21.25 -10.95 32.67
N THR A 33 -21.66 -12.20 32.46
CA THR A 33 -21.15 -13.01 31.33
C THR A 33 -21.65 -12.51 29.98
N ASP A 34 -22.85 -11.92 29.89
CA ASP A 34 -23.36 -11.32 28.65
C ASP A 34 -22.57 -10.06 28.28
N HIS A 35 -22.27 -9.23 29.27
CA HIS A 35 -21.43 -8.05 29.10
C HIS A 35 -19.99 -8.41 28.74
N LEU A 36 -19.40 -9.42 29.39
CA LEU A 36 -18.08 -9.93 29.06
C LEU A 36 -18.02 -10.51 27.65
N TYR A 37 -19.01 -11.33 27.26
CA TYR A 37 -19.14 -11.85 25.91
C TYR A 37 -19.24 -10.72 24.88
N SER A 38 -20.11 -9.75 25.12
CA SER A 38 -20.29 -8.59 24.24
C SER A 38 -19.00 -7.78 24.13
N ALA A 39 -18.25 -7.60 25.22
CA ALA A 39 -16.96 -6.90 25.20
C ALA A 39 -15.90 -7.66 24.40
N LEU A 40 -15.79 -8.99 24.56
CA LEU A 40 -14.88 -9.82 23.76
C LEU A 40 -15.20 -9.73 22.26
N ILE A 41 -16.49 -9.79 21.89
CA ILE A 41 -16.94 -9.66 20.51
C ILE A 41 -16.68 -8.25 19.96
N ARG A 42 -16.97 -7.19 20.73
CA ARG A 42 -16.66 -5.79 20.37
C ARG A 42 -15.16 -5.57 20.12
N LYS A 43 -14.30 -6.33 20.81
CA LYS A 43 -12.84 -6.33 20.62
C LYS A 43 -12.35 -7.32 19.55
N GLY A 44 -13.24 -7.94 18.78
CA GLY A 44 -12.90 -8.82 17.66
C GLY A 44 -12.47 -10.24 18.07
N ILE A 45 -12.60 -10.61 19.34
CA ILE A 45 -12.22 -11.95 19.82
C ILE A 45 -13.38 -12.92 19.58
N ARG A 46 -13.24 -13.80 18.59
CA ARG A 46 -14.23 -14.86 18.32
C ARG A 46 -14.38 -15.72 19.57
N THR A 47 -15.56 -15.70 20.18
CA THR A 47 -15.78 -16.34 21.47
C THR A 47 -16.90 -17.37 21.35
N PHE A 48 -16.65 -18.59 21.80
CA PHE A 48 -17.68 -19.60 21.98
C PHE A 48 -18.32 -19.38 23.36
N ARG A 49 -19.61 -19.02 23.37
CA ARG A 49 -20.40 -18.88 24.59
C ARG A 49 -21.33 -20.07 24.72
N ASP A 50 -21.13 -20.83 25.77
CA ASP A 50 -21.99 -21.97 26.09
C ASP A 50 -23.38 -21.50 26.57
N ASP A 51 -24.36 -21.46 25.68
CA ASP A 51 -25.74 -21.06 25.99
C ASP A 51 -26.56 -22.27 26.50
N LYS A 52 -26.23 -22.76 27.71
CA LYS A 52 -27.01 -23.81 28.41
C LYS A 52 -28.40 -23.36 28.89
N SER A 53 -29.20 -22.71 28.06
CA SER A 53 -30.59 -22.39 28.37
C SER A 53 -31.55 -23.54 28.04
N LEU A 54 -31.05 -24.63 27.47
CA LEU A 54 -31.87 -25.78 27.06
C LEU A 54 -31.37 -27.07 27.71
N GLU A 55 -32.28 -27.72 28.41
CA GLU A 55 -32.26 -29.15 28.74
C GLU A 55 -32.00 -29.95 27.46
N ARG A 56 -30.76 -30.40 27.23
CA ARG A 56 -30.47 -31.42 26.23
C ARG A 56 -29.44 -32.42 26.77
N GLY A 57 -29.95 -33.61 27.08
CA GLY A 57 -29.35 -34.91 26.77
C GLY A 57 -27.95 -35.21 27.31
N GLU A 58 -27.95 -35.98 28.41
CA GLU A 58 -27.02 -36.92 29.05
C GLU A 58 -25.53 -37.11 28.65
N ASP A 59 -24.97 -36.50 27.61
CA ASP A 59 -23.52 -36.56 27.36
C ASP A 59 -23.02 -35.19 26.96
N LEU A 60 -21.89 -34.75 27.53
CA LEU A 60 -21.18 -33.52 27.17
C LEU A 60 -21.07 -33.48 25.64
N ALA A 61 -21.93 -32.68 25.00
CA ALA A 61 -22.10 -32.76 23.55
C ALA A 61 -20.72 -32.67 22.92
N LEU A 62 -20.34 -33.65 22.08
CA LEU A 62 -19.02 -33.70 21.42
C LEU A 62 -18.60 -32.34 20.83
N GLU A 63 -19.58 -31.52 20.49
CA GLU A 63 -19.44 -30.12 20.07
C GLU A 63 -18.81 -29.19 21.12
N LEU A 64 -19.14 -29.31 22.41
CA LEU A 64 -18.55 -28.56 23.53
C LEU A 64 -17.10 -28.96 23.76
N LEU A 65 -16.81 -30.26 23.83
CA LEU A 65 -15.43 -30.78 23.92
C LEU A 65 -14.59 -30.29 22.74
N ARG A 66 -15.16 -30.34 21.54
CA ARG A 66 -14.52 -29.85 20.33
C ARG A 66 -14.31 -28.33 20.39
N ALA A 67 -15.30 -27.56 20.86
CA ALA A 67 -15.17 -26.11 21.00
C ALA A 67 -14.07 -25.70 21.99
N ILE A 68 -13.92 -26.42 23.11
CA ILE A 68 -12.82 -26.20 24.06
C ILE A 68 -11.47 -26.48 23.36
N GLY A 69 -11.33 -27.64 22.71
CA GLY A 69 -10.09 -28.01 22.02
C GLY A 69 -9.75 -27.14 20.79
N GLU A 70 -10.76 -26.52 20.17
CA GLU A 70 -10.62 -25.58 19.06
C GLU A 70 -10.52 -24.12 19.53
N SER A 71 -10.45 -23.85 20.84
CA SER A 71 -10.27 -22.51 21.40
C SER A 71 -8.82 -22.26 21.79
N TRP A 72 -8.32 -21.03 21.65
CA TRP A 72 -6.97 -20.67 22.10
C TRP A 72 -6.82 -20.63 23.63
N GLY A 73 -7.90 -20.25 24.32
CA GLY A 73 -7.99 -20.29 25.78
C GLY A 73 -9.42 -20.32 26.27
N SER A 74 -9.59 -20.51 27.57
CA SER A 74 -10.88 -20.47 28.25
C SER A 74 -10.90 -19.44 29.36
N ILE A 75 -12.00 -18.69 29.44
CA ILE A 75 -12.34 -17.90 30.62
C ILE A 75 -13.33 -18.72 31.44
N ILE A 76 -13.11 -18.79 32.75
CA ILE A 76 -13.97 -19.51 33.69
C ILE A 76 -14.54 -18.51 34.68
N VAL A 77 -15.86 -18.33 34.67
CA VAL A 77 -16.56 -17.42 35.59
C VAL A 77 -17.06 -18.23 36.79
N PHE A 78 -16.26 -18.30 37.85
CA PHE A 78 -16.68 -18.89 39.11
C PHE A 78 -17.70 -17.99 39.80
N SER A 79 -18.91 -18.54 39.96
CA SER A 79 -20.05 -17.91 40.63
C SER A 79 -20.59 -18.84 41.71
N LYS A 80 -21.56 -18.36 42.50
CA LYS A 80 -22.09 -19.07 43.67
C LYS A 80 -22.54 -20.52 43.36
N GLU A 81 -23.20 -20.76 42.22
CA GLU A 81 -23.75 -22.06 41.87
C GLU A 81 -22.85 -22.84 40.87
N TYR A 82 -21.63 -22.37 40.61
CA TYR A 82 -20.73 -23.04 39.65
C TYR A 82 -20.40 -24.48 40.10
N ALA A 83 -20.06 -24.67 41.38
CA ALA A 83 -19.71 -25.97 41.95
C ALA A 83 -20.90 -26.93 42.06
N PHE A 84 -22.14 -26.42 42.04
CA PHE A 84 -23.37 -27.22 42.04
C PHE A 84 -23.70 -27.78 40.64
N SER A 85 -23.20 -27.13 39.58
CA SER A 85 -23.44 -27.54 38.20
C SER A 85 -22.43 -28.60 37.77
N HIS A 86 -22.86 -29.88 37.75
CA HIS A 86 -22.01 -30.97 37.26
C HIS A 86 -21.51 -30.73 35.82
N TRP A 87 -22.28 -30.04 34.98
CA TRP A 87 -21.86 -29.64 33.63
C TRP A 87 -20.69 -28.67 33.64
N CYS A 88 -20.72 -27.65 34.51
CA CYS A 88 -19.61 -26.70 34.66
C CYS A 88 -18.35 -27.39 35.22
N LEU A 89 -18.53 -28.42 36.05
CA LEU A 89 -17.43 -29.24 36.57
C LEU A 89 -16.86 -30.19 35.50
N ASP A 90 -17.69 -30.79 34.65
CA ASP A 90 -17.25 -31.62 33.53
C ASP A 90 -16.46 -30.78 32.49
N GLU A 91 -16.94 -29.57 32.17
CA GLU A 91 -16.19 -28.62 31.33
C GLU A 91 -14.86 -28.22 31.94
N LEU A 92 -14.84 -27.97 33.26
CA LEU A 92 -13.61 -27.61 33.95
C LEU A 92 -12.56 -28.71 33.84
N VAL A 93 -12.95 -29.98 33.97
CA VAL A 93 -12.04 -31.12 33.79
C VAL A 93 -11.47 -31.13 32.37
N GLU A 94 -12.28 -30.92 31.34
CA GLU A 94 -11.77 -30.89 29.96
C GLU A 94 -10.85 -29.69 29.72
N ILE A 95 -11.21 -28.49 30.20
CA ILE A 95 -10.36 -27.30 30.06
C ILE A 95 -8.99 -27.53 30.69
N MET A 96 -8.95 -28.14 31.87
CA MET A 96 -7.70 -28.43 32.57
C MET A 96 -6.88 -29.52 31.86
N LYS A 97 -7.55 -30.51 31.27
CA LYS A 97 -6.89 -31.50 30.40
C LYS A 97 -6.25 -30.84 29.17
N GLN A 98 -6.97 -29.99 28.45
CA GLN A 98 -6.42 -29.25 27.29
C GLN A 98 -5.26 -28.33 27.69
N ARG A 99 -5.29 -27.77 28.92
CA ARG A 99 -4.18 -26.99 29.47
C ARG A 99 -2.91 -27.82 29.64
N GLU A 100 -3.03 -29.00 30.25
CA GLU A 100 -1.89 -29.90 30.46
C GLU A 100 -1.35 -30.48 29.14
N GLU A 101 -2.23 -30.90 28.22
CA GLU A 101 -1.82 -31.60 26.99
C GLU A 101 -1.40 -30.66 25.85
N ARG A 102 -2.02 -29.49 25.71
CA ARG A 102 -1.87 -28.61 24.53
C ARG A 102 -1.47 -27.18 24.86
N GLY A 103 -1.23 -26.88 26.14
CA GLY A 103 -0.88 -25.54 26.59
C GLY A 103 -2.03 -24.53 26.49
N HIS A 104 -3.27 -25.00 26.57
CA HIS A 104 -4.49 -24.18 26.59
C HIS A 104 -4.41 -23.11 27.69
N ARG A 105 -4.73 -21.86 27.36
CA ARG A 105 -4.70 -20.75 28.33
C ARG A 105 -5.97 -20.75 29.16
N VAL A 106 -5.84 -20.49 30.47
CA VAL A 106 -6.98 -20.51 31.39
C VAL A 106 -6.98 -19.24 32.22
N TYR A 107 -8.13 -18.57 32.26
CA TYR A 107 -8.33 -17.28 32.93
C TYR A 107 -9.51 -17.40 33.92
N PRO A 108 -9.24 -17.71 35.20
CA PRO A 108 -10.27 -17.79 36.21
C PRO A 108 -10.71 -16.38 36.66
N ILE A 109 -12.03 -16.15 36.68
CA ILE A 109 -12.69 -14.95 37.21
C ILE A 109 -13.53 -15.39 38.41
N PHE A 110 -13.40 -14.71 39.54
CA PHE A 110 -14.20 -14.98 40.73
C PHE A 110 -15.26 -13.89 40.88
N PHE A 111 -16.49 -14.20 40.47
CA PHE A 111 -17.63 -13.30 40.43
C PHE A 111 -18.39 -13.35 41.76
N TYR A 112 -18.16 -12.36 42.63
CA TYR A 112 -18.74 -12.27 43.98
C TYR A 112 -18.60 -13.54 44.83
N VAL A 113 -17.47 -14.22 44.67
CA VAL A 113 -17.12 -15.42 45.44
C VAL A 113 -15.66 -15.36 45.88
N GLU A 114 -15.34 -16.03 46.99
CA GLU A 114 -14.00 -16.06 47.54
C GLU A 114 -13.15 -17.14 46.84
N PRO A 115 -12.00 -16.80 46.22
CA PRO A 115 -11.13 -17.77 45.57
C PRO A 115 -10.69 -18.92 46.49
N SER A 116 -10.55 -18.64 47.79
CA SER A 116 -10.11 -19.63 48.78
C SER A 116 -11.14 -20.75 49.03
N ASP A 117 -12.43 -20.47 48.84
CA ASP A 117 -13.52 -21.46 49.00
C ASP A 117 -13.48 -22.49 47.88
N PHE A 118 -13.18 -22.07 46.66
CA PHE A 118 -12.98 -22.96 45.51
C PHE A 118 -11.67 -23.74 45.61
N ARG A 119 -10.60 -23.10 46.11
CA ARG A 119 -9.29 -23.74 46.24
C ARG A 119 -9.29 -24.85 47.26
N HIS A 120 -9.84 -24.58 48.45
CA HIS A 120 -9.87 -25.56 49.54
C HIS A 120 -11.17 -26.36 49.60
N GLN A 121 -12.12 -26.09 48.68
CA GLN A 121 -13.42 -26.76 48.57
C GLN A 121 -14.19 -26.75 49.90
N ARG A 122 -14.31 -25.55 50.50
CA ARG A 122 -14.94 -25.31 51.81
C ARG A 122 -16.28 -24.59 51.66
N ASN A 123 -17.01 -24.43 52.76
CA ASN A 123 -18.29 -23.72 52.80
C ASN A 123 -19.29 -24.32 51.80
N THR A 124 -19.93 -23.48 50.99
CA THR A 124 -20.94 -23.89 50.01
C THR A 124 -20.38 -24.87 48.96
N VAL A 125 -19.10 -24.74 48.60
CA VAL A 125 -18.45 -25.66 47.65
C VAL A 125 -18.37 -27.07 48.24
N GLU A 126 -18.05 -27.20 49.52
CA GLU A 126 -18.03 -28.50 50.21
C GLU A 126 -19.40 -29.17 50.22
N GLU A 127 -20.44 -28.39 50.51
CA GLU A 127 -21.83 -28.84 50.53
C GLU A 127 -22.29 -29.36 49.16
N ASP A 128 -21.90 -28.67 48.09
CA ASP A 128 -22.23 -29.09 46.72
C ASP A 128 -21.50 -30.37 46.33
N PHE A 129 -20.23 -30.53 46.71
CA PHE A 129 -19.51 -31.78 46.48
C PHE A 129 -20.10 -32.97 47.24
N LYS A 130 -20.59 -32.78 48.48
CA LYS A 130 -21.30 -33.85 49.22
C LYS A 130 -22.53 -34.35 48.46
N LYS A 131 -23.31 -33.43 47.86
CA LYS A 131 -24.46 -33.79 47.02
C LYS A 131 -24.01 -34.54 45.75
N HIS A 132 -22.91 -34.10 45.14
CA HIS A 132 -22.35 -34.75 43.96
C HIS A 132 -21.79 -36.15 44.22
N GLU A 133 -21.13 -36.37 45.36
CA GLU A 133 -20.59 -37.68 45.76
C GLU A 133 -21.71 -38.70 45.92
N MET A 134 -22.85 -38.30 46.48
CA MET A 134 -24.05 -39.15 46.58
C MET A 134 -24.63 -39.51 45.21
N LYS A 135 -24.58 -38.60 44.23
CA LYS A 135 -25.26 -38.77 42.94
C LYS A 135 -24.39 -39.40 41.84
N TYR A 136 -23.11 -39.07 41.78
CA TYR A 136 -22.21 -39.44 40.68
C TYR A 136 -21.04 -40.34 41.11
N GLY A 137 -20.88 -40.58 42.42
CA GLY A 137 -19.85 -41.44 42.98
C GLY A 137 -18.47 -40.79 43.10
N GLU A 138 -17.62 -41.40 43.93
CA GLU A 138 -16.35 -40.84 44.38
C GLU A 138 -15.32 -40.63 43.27
N VAL A 139 -15.31 -41.50 42.24
CA VAL A 139 -14.33 -41.44 41.15
C VAL A 139 -14.49 -40.17 40.33
N LYS A 140 -15.73 -39.82 39.96
CA LYS A 140 -16.04 -38.64 39.15
C LYS A 140 -15.89 -37.35 39.97
N THR A 141 -16.32 -37.36 41.23
CA THR A 141 -16.12 -36.19 42.09
C THR A 141 -14.67 -35.92 42.40
N ARG A 142 -13.83 -36.96 42.51
CA ARG A 142 -12.37 -36.79 42.68
C ARG A 142 -11.74 -36.07 41.49
N SER A 143 -12.16 -36.35 40.25
CA SER A 143 -11.65 -35.60 39.08
C SER A 143 -12.08 -34.13 39.10
N TRP A 144 -13.33 -33.84 39.51
CA TRP A 144 -13.82 -32.48 39.64
C TRP A 144 -13.07 -31.69 40.74
N ARG A 145 -12.86 -32.30 41.91
CA ARG A 145 -12.09 -31.70 43.01
C ARG A 145 -10.66 -31.36 42.58
N ARG A 146 -10.00 -32.29 41.88
CA ARG A 146 -8.65 -32.06 41.34
C ARG A 146 -8.62 -30.91 40.34
N ALA A 147 -9.57 -30.84 39.41
CA ALA A 147 -9.60 -29.76 38.42
C ALA A 147 -9.81 -28.38 39.08
N LEU A 148 -10.66 -28.29 40.11
CA LEU A 148 -10.84 -27.07 40.91
C LEU A 148 -9.59 -26.67 41.68
N GLU A 149 -8.90 -27.63 42.30
CA GLU A 149 -7.65 -27.36 43.01
C GLU A 149 -6.56 -26.84 42.04
N GLN A 150 -6.44 -27.44 40.86
CA GLN A 150 -5.45 -27.02 39.87
C GLN A 150 -5.74 -25.64 39.27
N VAL A 151 -7.00 -25.37 38.91
CA VAL A 151 -7.37 -24.09 38.26
C VAL A 151 -7.27 -22.91 39.23
N THR A 152 -7.55 -23.12 40.51
CA THR A 152 -7.44 -22.09 41.56
C THR A 152 -6.00 -21.82 41.99
N GLY A 153 -5.05 -22.66 41.56
CA GLY A 153 -3.62 -22.36 41.59
C GLY A 153 -3.15 -21.40 40.51
N ILE A 154 -4.00 -21.06 39.53
CA ILE A 154 -3.72 -20.08 38.48
C ILE A 154 -4.11 -18.69 38.99
N ASN A 155 -3.29 -17.68 38.70
CA ASN A 155 -3.64 -16.28 38.99
C ASN A 155 -4.96 -15.92 38.30
N GLY A 156 -5.98 -15.63 39.11
CA GLY A 156 -7.31 -15.25 38.64
C GLY A 156 -7.67 -13.81 38.99
N TRP A 157 -8.85 -13.41 38.55
CA TRP A 157 -9.38 -12.05 38.66
C TRP A 157 -10.54 -12.04 39.65
N PRO A 158 -10.32 -11.67 40.92
CA PRO A 158 -11.40 -11.52 41.88
C PRO A 158 -12.15 -10.22 41.65
N LEU A 159 -13.46 -10.31 41.38
CA LEU A 159 -14.33 -9.15 41.35
C LEU A 159 -14.65 -8.73 42.78
N LYS A 160 -14.18 -7.54 43.17
CA LYS A 160 -14.46 -6.88 44.45
C LYS A 160 -15.41 -5.69 44.21
N ASP A 161 -15.35 -4.66 45.05
CA ASP A 161 -16.24 -3.48 45.04
C ASP A 161 -15.98 -2.47 43.88
N GLN A 162 -15.48 -2.93 42.73
CA GLN A 162 -15.20 -2.07 41.57
C GLN A 162 -16.31 -2.16 40.51
N HIS A 163 -16.36 -1.21 39.58
CA HIS A 163 -17.34 -1.22 38.50
C HIS A 163 -17.14 -2.41 37.55
N GLU A 164 -18.19 -3.22 37.37
CA GLU A 164 -18.14 -4.41 36.50
C GLU A 164 -17.70 -4.08 35.07
N SER A 165 -18.09 -2.92 34.54
CA SER A 165 -17.72 -2.47 33.20
C SER A 165 -16.22 -2.22 33.04
N GLU A 166 -15.59 -1.57 34.03
CA GLU A 166 -14.14 -1.32 34.03
C GLU A 166 -13.37 -2.64 34.16
N PHE A 167 -13.83 -3.51 35.07
CA PHE A 167 -13.26 -4.83 35.25
C PHE A 167 -13.34 -5.70 33.98
N VAL A 168 -14.47 -5.66 33.27
CA VAL A 168 -14.63 -6.36 31.99
C VAL A 168 -13.68 -5.81 30.93
N GLU A 169 -13.56 -4.48 30.79
CA GLU A 169 -12.64 -3.87 29.83
C GLU A 169 -11.17 -4.26 30.12
N ASP A 170 -10.76 -4.27 31.40
CA ASP A 170 -9.40 -4.67 31.81
C ASP A 170 -9.10 -6.15 31.47
N ILE A 171 -10.04 -7.05 31.74
CA ILE A 171 -9.90 -8.47 31.41
C ILE A 171 -9.79 -8.65 29.89
N VAL A 172 -10.68 -8.02 29.13
CA VAL A 172 -10.70 -8.15 27.67
C VAL A 172 -9.41 -7.58 27.08
N LYS A 173 -8.94 -6.43 27.57
CA LYS A 173 -7.67 -5.83 27.15
C LYS A 173 -6.49 -6.76 27.41
N HIS A 174 -6.38 -7.33 28.61
CA HIS A 174 -5.30 -8.26 28.96
C HIS A 174 -5.31 -9.54 28.12
N ILE A 175 -6.49 -10.09 27.86
CA ILE A 175 -6.63 -11.28 27.00
C ILE A 175 -6.27 -10.93 25.57
N PHE A 176 -6.75 -9.78 25.08
CA PHE A 176 -6.48 -9.27 23.75
C PHE A 176 -4.98 -9.14 23.49
N GLU A 177 -4.25 -8.46 24.36
CA GLU A 177 -2.79 -8.29 24.27
C GLU A 177 -2.02 -9.62 24.26
N LYS A 178 -2.53 -10.66 24.95
CA LYS A 178 -1.91 -11.99 24.98
C LYS A 178 -2.27 -12.86 23.77
N LEU A 179 -3.45 -12.68 23.19
CA LEU A 179 -3.90 -13.38 21.99
C LEU A 179 -3.13 -12.89 20.77
N ASP A 180 -2.95 -11.56 20.72
CA ASP A 180 -2.17 -10.79 19.76
C ASP A 180 -0.71 -11.22 19.67
N ALA A 181 -0.12 -11.61 20.79
CA ALA A 181 1.28 -12.02 20.89
C ALA A 181 1.64 -13.32 20.15
N LYS A 182 0.66 -14.16 19.82
CA LYS A 182 0.89 -15.57 19.41
C LYS A 182 0.22 -15.95 18.09
N ILE A 183 -0.63 -15.09 17.53
CA ILE A 183 -1.35 -15.32 16.26
C ILE A 183 -0.83 -14.35 15.21
N LEU A 184 0.37 -14.60 14.70
CA LEU A 184 0.75 -14.15 13.36
C LEU A 184 1.00 -15.38 12.51
N ASP A 185 0.12 -15.61 11.54
CA ASP A 185 0.42 -16.46 10.41
C ASP A 185 0.79 -15.53 9.25
N GLU A 186 2.00 -15.70 8.69
CA GLU A 186 2.45 -14.92 7.52
C GLU A 186 1.45 -15.03 6.35
N GLN A 187 0.66 -16.11 6.34
CA GLN A 187 -0.36 -16.40 5.36
C GLN A 187 -1.55 -15.40 5.36
N GLU A 188 -2.02 -14.92 6.53
CA GLU A 188 -3.11 -13.93 6.62
C GLU A 188 -2.73 -12.60 5.94
N VAL A 189 -1.44 -12.23 6.03
CA VAL A 189 -0.89 -11.02 5.41
C VAL A 189 -0.72 -11.20 3.90
N ILE A 190 -0.29 -12.38 3.45
CA ILE A 190 -0.16 -12.72 2.02
C ILE A 190 -1.52 -12.68 1.32
N GLU A 191 -2.57 -13.22 1.95
CA GLU A 191 -3.93 -13.19 1.40
C GLU A 191 -4.47 -11.76 1.33
N MET A 192 -4.26 -10.94 2.36
CA MET A 192 -4.68 -9.54 2.31
C MET A 192 -3.94 -8.73 1.24
N LYS A 193 -2.63 -8.98 1.06
CA LYS A 193 -1.85 -8.38 -0.04
C LYS A 193 -2.42 -8.76 -1.40
N THR A 194 -2.89 -9.99 -1.56
CA THR A 194 -3.53 -10.49 -2.79
C THR A 194 -4.91 -9.85 -3.01
N SER A 195 -5.71 -9.69 -1.95
CA SER A 195 -7.01 -9.01 -2.01
C SER A 195 -6.86 -7.52 -2.33
N TYR A 196 -5.88 -6.85 -1.73
CA TYR A 196 -5.54 -5.45 -2.05
C TYR A 196 -5.21 -5.26 -3.53
N GLN A 197 -4.39 -6.14 -4.10
CA GLN A 197 -4.06 -6.11 -5.54
C GLN A 197 -5.30 -6.25 -6.44
N LYS A 198 -6.30 -7.04 -6.03
CA LYS A 198 -7.57 -7.16 -6.77
C LYS A 198 -8.42 -5.89 -6.70
N ILE A 199 -8.45 -5.23 -5.53
CA ILE A 199 -9.17 -3.96 -5.35
C ILE A 199 -8.50 -2.84 -6.15
N GLN A 200 -7.17 -2.76 -6.15
CA GLN A 200 -6.43 -1.79 -6.95
C GLN A 200 -6.76 -1.91 -8.45
N ALA A 201 -6.77 -3.14 -8.98
CA ALA A 201 -7.15 -3.39 -10.38
C ALA A 201 -8.62 -3.04 -10.70
N LEU A 202 -9.52 -3.13 -9.71
CA LEU A 202 -10.92 -2.73 -9.87
C LEU A 202 -11.11 -1.21 -9.81
N LEU A 203 -10.40 -0.53 -8.91
CA LEU A 203 -10.41 0.93 -8.80
C LEU A 203 -9.89 1.55 -10.10
N GLU A 204 -8.78 1.05 -10.65
CA GLU A 204 -8.24 1.48 -11.95
C GLU A 204 -9.28 1.34 -13.09
N ASN A 205 -10.12 0.30 -13.09
CA ASN A 205 -11.13 0.07 -14.12
C ASN A 205 -12.45 0.86 -13.88
N ALA A 206 -12.72 1.26 -12.64
CA ALA A 206 -13.91 2.02 -12.25
C ALA A 206 -13.69 3.55 -12.37
N GLU A 207 -12.46 4.01 -12.20
CA GLU A 207 -12.06 5.41 -12.33
C GLU A 207 -12.29 5.95 -13.77
N ASP A 208 -12.15 5.08 -14.77
CA ASP A 208 -12.49 5.35 -16.18
C ASP A 208 -14.00 5.56 -16.45
N LYS A 209 -14.87 5.14 -15.52
CA LYS A 209 -16.34 5.03 -15.74
C LYS A 209 -17.18 5.87 -14.78
N GLN A 210 -16.57 6.60 -13.83
CA GLN A 210 -17.25 7.45 -12.84
C GLN A 210 -18.10 8.60 -13.45
N TYR A 211 -17.89 8.91 -14.73
CA TYR A 211 -18.52 10.05 -15.42
C TYR A 211 -19.81 9.70 -16.21
N MET A 212 -20.36 8.49 -16.06
CA MET A 212 -21.60 8.07 -16.76
C MET A 212 -22.87 8.49 -15.99
N GLU A 213 -23.92 8.91 -16.72
CA GLU A 213 -25.14 9.58 -16.21
C GLU A 213 -25.99 8.77 -15.20
N GLU A 214 -25.77 7.47 -15.03
CA GLU A 214 -26.47 6.61 -14.06
C GLU A 214 -25.64 6.28 -12.79
N GLY A 215 -24.69 7.15 -12.43
CA GLY A 215 -23.61 6.84 -11.48
C GLY A 215 -23.82 7.10 -9.98
N LYS A 216 -25.02 7.37 -9.46
CA LYS A 216 -25.18 7.68 -8.02
C LYS A 216 -24.82 6.49 -7.11
N ALA A 217 -25.17 5.27 -7.51
CA ALA A 217 -24.81 4.05 -6.77
C ALA A 217 -23.35 3.62 -7.01
N VAL A 218 -22.83 3.88 -8.21
CA VAL A 218 -21.44 3.56 -8.60
C VAL A 218 -20.45 4.47 -7.88
N LYS A 219 -20.79 5.75 -7.67
CA LYS A 219 -19.96 6.72 -6.94
C LYS A 219 -19.85 6.39 -5.45
N VAL A 220 -20.98 6.12 -4.78
CA VAL A 220 -20.98 5.71 -3.36
C VAL A 220 -20.16 4.44 -3.15
N TRP A 221 -20.29 3.46 -4.04
CA TRP A 221 -19.51 2.23 -4.02
C TRP A 221 -18.01 2.47 -4.30
N PHE A 222 -17.68 3.35 -5.24
CA PHE A 222 -16.30 3.72 -5.56
C PHE A 222 -15.63 4.41 -4.37
N ASP A 223 -16.32 5.35 -3.72
CA ASP A 223 -15.84 6.04 -2.52
C ASP A 223 -15.63 5.04 -1.36
N GLU A 224 -16.58 4.12 -1.12
CA GLU A 224 -16.44 3.06 -0.11
C GLU A 224 -15.27 2.10 -0.36
N LEU A 225 -15.02 1.74 -1.63
CA LEU A 225 -13.88 0.88 -1.99
C LEU A 225 -12.55 1.60 -1.90
N LYS A 226 -12.54 2.90 -2.21
CA LYS A 226 -11.35 3.74 -2.11
C LYS A 226 -10.95 3.91 -0.65
N ASP A 227 -11.91 4.16 0.24
CA ASP A 227 -11.69 4.21 1.68
C ASP A 227 -11.19 2.85 2.23
N LEU A 228 -11.76 1.74 1.75
CA LEU A 228 -11.32 0.40 2.15
C LEU A 228 -9.90 0.08 1.67
N ALA A 229 -9.53 0.52 0.47
CA ALA A 229 -8.17 0.36 -0.06
C ALA A 229 -7.14 1.11 0.79
N TYR A 230 -7.45 2.35 1.18
CA TYR A 230 -6.59 3.13 2.07
C TYR A 230 -6.43 2.48 3.44
N ASP A 231 -7.53 2.00 4.03
CA ASP A 231 -7.48 1.29 5.32
C ASP A 231 -6.57 0.04 5.25
N ILE A 232 -6.60 -0.71 4.14
CA ILE A 232 -5.78 -1.92 3.95
C ILE A 232 -4.30 -1.58 3.79
N GLU A 233 -3.98 -0.53 3.02
CA GLU A 233 -2.60 -0.08 2.80
C GLU A 233 -1.93 0.38 4.10
N ASP A 234 -2.66 1.17 4.90
CA ASP A 234 -2.23 1.64 6.24
C ASP A 234 -1.87 0.46 7.17
N VAL A 235 -2.60 -0.66 7.07
CA VAL A 235 -2.33 -1.86 7.86
C VAL A 235 -1.11 -2.64 7.35
N LEU A 236 -0.97 -2.78 6.03
CA LEU A 236 0.18 -3.47 5.42
C LEU A 236 1.49 -2.74 5.70
N ASP A 237 1.47 -1.42 5.77
CA ASP A 237 2.64 -0.58 6.04
C ASP A 237 3.09 -0.62 7.48
N GLU A 238 2.13 -0.60 8.40
CA GLU A 238 2.42 -0.79 9.81
C GLU A 238 3.02 -2.19 10.05
N TRP A 239 2.51 -3.22 9.35
CA TRP A 239 3.05 -4.57 9.41
C TRP A 239 4.49 -4.65 8.91
N ASN A 240 4.78 -4.10 7.72
CA ASN A 240 6.12 -4.12 7.14
C ASN A 240 7.15 -3.41 8.04
N THR A 241 6.76 -2.28 8.62
CA THR A 241 7.59 -1.52 9.57
C THR A 241 7.88 -2.34 10.82
N ALA A 242 6.86 -3.00 11.38
CA ALA A 242 7.01 -3.83 12.57
C ALA A 242 7.91 -5.06 12.30
N VAL A 243 7.78 -5.72 11.13
CA VAL A 243 8.65 -6.83 10.71
C VAL A 243 10.11 -6.40 10.61
N LEU A 244 10.38 -5.24 10.01
CA LEU A 244 11.74 -4.69 9.89
C LEU A 244 12.32 -4.37 11.26
N LYS A 245 11.54 -3.73 12.14
CA LYS A 245 11.95 -3.41 13.51
C LYS A 245 12.30 -4.67 14.32
N SER A 246 11.50 -5.73 14.22
CA SER A 246 11.77 -7.01 14.88
C SER A 246 13.05 -7.70 14.33
N LYS A 247 13.30 -7.62 13.02
CA LYS A 247 14.54 -8.15 12.43
C LYS A 247 15.78 -7.42 12.92
N ILE A 248 15.68 -6.11 13.12
CA ILE A 248 16.77 -5.27 13.66
C ILE A 248 17.02 -5.61 15.13
N GLU A 249 15.97 -5.70 15.96
CA GLU A 249 16.08 -6.05 17.39
C GLU A 249 16.75 -7.42 17.62
N ARG A 250 16.43 -8.44 16.80
CA ARG A 250 17.07 -9.76 16.88
C ARG A 250 18.56 -9.75 16.52
N VAL A 251 19.00 -8.82 15.67
CA VAL A 251 20.41 -8.68 15.28
C VAL A 251 21.21 -8.01 16.41
N TYR A 252 20.61 -7.06 17.13
CA TYR A 252 21.21 -6.44 18.31
C TYR A 252 21.31 -7.40 19.50
N GLU A 253 20.30 -8.23 19.76
CA GLU A 253 20.33 -9.23 20.85
C GLU A 253 21.36 -10.35 20.61
N ALA A 254 21.68 -10.68 19.35
CA ALA A 254 22.67 -11.70 18.99
C ALA A 254 24.14 -11.23 19.18
N GLN A 255 24.38 -9.95 19.52
CA GLN A 255 25.72 -9.36 19.66
C GLN A 255 26.17 -9.16 21.12
N ILE A 256 25.36 -9.54 22.11
CA ILE A 256 25.71 -9.45 23.54
C ILE A 256 26.43 -10.75 23.97
N PRO A 257 27.67 -10.70 24.51
CA PRO A 257 28.35 -11.90 25.01
C PRO A 257 27.69 -12.40 26.29
N SER A 258 27.37 -13.69 26.35
CA SER A 258 26.85 -14.34 27.56
C SER A 258 27.94 -14.44 28.64
N THR A 259 27.74 -13.78 29.78
CA THR A 259 28.40 -14.16 31.04
C THR A 259 27.34 -14.41 32.11
N SER A 260 27.36 -15.63 32.65
CA SER A 260 26.43 -16.09 33.69
C SER A 260 26.79 -15.52 35.06
N SER A 261 25.82 -14.96 35.77
CA SER A 261 25.43 -15.44 37.11
C SER A 261 24.14 -14.76 37.58
N SER A 262 23.39 -15.53 38.37
CA SER A 262 22.00 -15.36 38.76
C SER A 262 21.67 -14.03 39.45
N ILE A 263 20.85 -13.19 38.80
CA ILE A 263 19.75 -12.41 39.40
C ILE A 263 18.66 -12.29 38.33
N SER A 264 17.50 -12.89 38.54
CA SER A 264 16.32 -12.69 37.70
C SER A 264 15.76 -11.29 37.93
N ILE A 265 16.32 -10.32 37.21
CA ILE A 265 15.64 -9.07 36.90
C ILE A 265 14.88 -9.35 35.60
N GLU A 266 13.56 -9.49 35.71
CA GLU A 266 12.67 -9.39 34.55
C GLU A 266 12.84 -8.00 33.94
N VAL A 267 13.77 -7.86 33.00
CA VAL A 267 13.73 -6.75 32.05
C VAL A 267 12.57 -7.06 31.11
N HIS A 268 11.40 -6.55 31.48
CA HIS A 268 10.30 -6.39 30.54
C HIS A 268 10.86 -5.64 29.32
N THR A 269 10.81 -6.27 28.15
CA THR A 269 10.71 -5.56 26.87
C THR A 269 9.23 -5.57 26.45
N PRO A 270 8.40 -4.59 26.90
CA PRO A 270 7.08 -4.41 26.37
C PRO A 270 7.19 -3.50 25.13
N SER A 271 7.02 -4.02 23.92
CA SER A 271 6.47 -3.22 22.80
C SER A 271 6.38 -3.91 21.44
N THR A 272 7.20 -4.91 21.09
CA THR A 272 7.18 -5.42 19.70
C THR A 272 6.04 -6.41 19.46
N ILE A 273 5.70 -7.23 20.46
CA ILE A 273 4.74 -8.34 20.37
C ILE A 273 3.27 -7.86 20.46
N SER A 274 2.99 -6.84 21.27
CA SER A 274 1.65 -6.23 21.37
C SER A 274 1.28 -5.42 20.11
N TRP A 275 2.28 -4.90 19.40
CA TRP A 275 2.07 -4.06 18.23
C TRP A 275 1.57 -4.85 17.01
N PHE A 276 2.08 -6.06 16.80
CA PHE A 276 1.66 -6.89 15.66
C PHE A 276 0.21 -7.38 15.72
N GLY A 277 -0.37 -7.54 16.91
CA GLY A 277 -1.74 -8.03 17.03
C GLY A 277 -2.82 -6.98 16.78
N GLY A 278 -2.55 -5.72 17.14
CA GLY A 278 -3.40 -4.58 16.74
C GLY A 278 -3.49 -4.42 15.22
N ILE A 279 -2.41 -4.76 14.51
CA ILE A 279 -2.34 -4.79 13.04
C ILE A 279 -3.18 -5.96 12.51
N ALA A 280 -2.99 -7.19 13.04
CA ALA A 280 -3.74 -8.39 12.61
C ALA A 280 -5.26 -8.29 12.83
N LEU A 281 -5.73 -7.57 13.84
CA LEU A 281 -7.15 -7.26 14.00
C LEU A 281 -7.71 -6.39 12.88
N ARG A 282 -6.98 -5.34 12.51
CA ARG A 282 -7.39 -4.47 11.41
C ARG A 282 -7.38 -5.23 10.08
N ILE A 283 -6.44 -6.16 9.89
CA ILE A 283 -6.45 -7.12 8.76
C ILE A 283 -7.77 -7.90 8.71
N ARG A 284 -8.19 -8.48 9.84
CA ARG A 284 -9.40 -9.31 9.90
C ARG A 284 -10.68 -8.51 9.72
N GLU A 285 -10.76 -7.31 10.28
CA GLU A 285 -11.92 -6.42 10.11
C GLU A 285 -12.05 -5.96 8.65
N LEU A 286 -10.93 -5.63 8.00
CA LEU A 286 -10.93 -5.20 6.60
C LEU A 286 -11.26 -6.33 5.64
N ASN A 287 -10.77 -7.55 5.89
CA ASN A 287 -11.18 -8.73 5.12
C ASN A 287 -12.68 -9.02 5.27
N LYS A 288 -13.27 -8.79 6.45
CA LYS A 288 -14.71 -8.94 6.67
C LYS A 288 -15.52 -7.86 5.96
N ARG A 289 -15.07 -6.60 5.97
CA ARG A 289 -15.66 -5.49 5.20
C ARG A 289 -15.58 -5.75 3.70
N LEU A 290 -14.48 -6.33 3.23
CA LEU A 290 -14.30 -6.72 1.83
C LEU A 290 -15.29 -7.80 1.39
N GLU A 291 -15.41 -8.90 2.14
CA GLU A 291 -16.40 -9.96 1.82
C GLU A 291 -17.85 -9.48 1.92
N ALA A 292 -18.14 -8.48 2.78
CA ALA A 292 -19.45 -7.87 2.92
C ALA A 292 -19.78 -6.87 1.81
N SER A 293 -18.77 -6.23 1.21
CA SER A 293 -18.95 -5.39 0.04
C SER A 293 -19.34 -6.27 -1.15
N ARG A 294 -20.39 -5.89 -1.91
CA ARG A 294 -20.96 -6.69 -3.02
C ARG A 294 -20.06 -6.76 -4.26
N VAL A 295 -18.74 -6.83 -4.08
CA VAL A 295 -17.70 -6.83 -5.11
C VAL A 295 -17.90 -7.96 -6.12
N LYS A 296 -18.39 -9.13 -5.68
CA LYS A 296 -18.74 -10.26 -6.57
C LYS A 296 -19.92 -9.97 -7.50
N ASP A 297 -20.95 -9.26 -7.03
CA ASP A 297 -22.15 -8.95 -7.83
C ASP A 297 -21.81 -7.98 -8.97
N TYR A 298 -20.91 -7.03 -8.72
CA TYR A 298 -20.47 -6.05 -9.73
C TYR A 298 -19.38 -6.59 -10.67
N PHE A 299 -18.58 -7.55 -10.24
CA PHE A 299 -17.68 -8.31 -11.14
C PHE A 299 -18.47 -8.96 -12.29
N SER A 300 -19.68 -9.43 -12.00
CA SER A 300 -20.59 -10.04 -12.99
C SER A 300 -21.07 -8.99 -14.01
N LEU A 301 -21.46 -7.80 -13.54
CA LEU A 301 -21.88 -6.66 -14.37
C LEU A 301 -20.74 -6.08 -15.24
N ALA A 302 -19.51 -6.04 -14.72
CA ALA A 302 -18.34 -5.56 -15.45
C ALA A 302 -17.92 -6.51 -16.59
N VAL A 303 -18.16 -7.82 -16.43
CA VAL A 303 -17.90 -8.83 -17.48
C VAL A 303 -18.97 -8.77 -18.58
N ASP A 304 -20.24 -8.55 -18.23
CA ASP A 304 -21.34 -8.49 -19.22
C ASP A 304 -21.26 -7.25 -20.13
N LEU A 305 -20.79 -6.11 -19.62
CA LEU A 305 -20.70 -4.86 -20.39
C LEU A 305 -19.51 -4.77 -21.36
N ASN A 306 -18.50 -5.64 -21.23
CA ASN A 306 -17.40 -5.73 -22.20
C ASN A 306 -17.83 -6.33 -23.56
N SER A 307 -19.09 -6.75 -23.70
CA SER A 307 -19.65 -7.33 -24.93
C SER A 307 -20.25 -6.30 -25.90
N THR A 308 -20.38 -5.02 -25.53
CA THR A 308 -20.99 -3.99 -26.39
C THR A 308 -20.04 -2.83 -26.66
N ASN A 309 -19.41 -2.86 -27.84
CA ASN A 309 -18.69 -1.74 -28.45
C ASN A 309 -19.66 -0.59 -28.77
N LEU A 310 -19.74 0.44 -27.93
CA LEU A 310 -20.24 1.75 -28.35
C LEU A 310 -19.31 2.86 -27.82
N ARG A 311 -18.61 3.51 -28.75
CA ARG A 311 -17.93 4.79 -28.54
C ARG A 311 -18.97 5.82 -28.09
N LEU A 312 -18.75 6.50 -26.97
CA LEU A 312 -19.53 7.69 -26.58
C LEU A 312 -18.57 8.85 -26.27
N GLU A 313 -18.82 9.97 -26.95
CA GLU A 313 -18.08 11.23 -26.85
C GLU A 313 -18.33 11.94 -25.50
N ARG A 314 -17.31 12.63 -24.98
CA ARG A 314 -17.41 13.47 -23.77
C ARG A 314 -18.37 14.64 -23.98
N PRO A 315 -19.24 14.99 -23.00
CA PRO A 315 -19.98 16.24 -23.04
C PRO A 315 -19.07 17.44 -22.75
N LYS A 316 -19.30 18.56 -23.44
CA LYS A 316 -18.66 19.85 -23.18
C LYS A 316 -19.27 20.48 -21.92
N THR A 317 -18.45 20.89 -20.96
CA THR A 317 -18.89 21.55 -19.72
C THR A 317 -19.22 23.03 -19.96
N THR A 318 -20.27 23.50 -19.29
CA THR A 318 -20.65 24.93 -19.20
C THR A 318 -20.30 25.49 -17.82
N SER A 319 -19.88 26.75 -17.76
CA SER A 319 -19.20 27.42 -16.65
C SER A 319 -20.07 27.89 -15.47
N LEU A 320 -21.10 27.14 -15.07
CA LEU A 320 -21.97 27.52 -13.94
C LEU A 320 -21.97 26.43 -12.87
N ILE A 321 -21.41 26.75 -11.69
CA ILE A 321 -21.36 25.87 -10.52
C ILE A 321 -22.52 26.27 -9.58
N ASP A 322 -23.28 25.26 -9.13
CA ASP A 322 -24.27 25.36 -8.06
C ASP A 322 -23.56 25.11 -6.71
N GLU A 323 -23.54 26.13 -5.85
CA GLU A 323 -22.81 26.17 -4.57
C GLU A 323 -23.44 25.30 -3.46
N SER A 324 -24.52 24.56 -3.74
CA SER A 324 -25.29 23.83 -2.71
C SER A 324 -24.76 22.44 -2.35
N ILE A 325 -23.63 21.98 -2.88
CA ILE A 325 -23.17 20.59 -2.70
C ILE A 325 -21.69 20.50 -2.25
N VAL A 326 -21.40 20.99 -1.04
CA VAL A 326 -20.17 20.64 -0.30
C VAL A 326 -20.55 20.38 1.16
N TYR A 327 -20.24 19.18 1.68
CA TYR A 327 -20.47 18.82 3.10
C TYR A 327 -19.13 18.77 3.85
N GLY A 328 -19.04 19.58 4.91
CA GLY A 328 -18.02 19.60 5.96
C GLY A 328 -18.43 20.65 7.01
N ARG A 329 -18.09 20.50 8.29
CA ARG A 329 -18.46 21.48 9.34
C ARG A 329 -17.79 22.82 9.00
N ASP A 330 -18.60 23.83 8.70
CA ASP A 330 -18.16 25.12 8.16
C ASP A 330 -17.11 25.81 9.05
N ASP A 331 -17.19 25.62 10.37
CA ASP A 331 -16.27 26.25 11.34
C ASP A 331 -14.85 25.66 11.29
N ASP A 332 -14.71 24.33 11.20
CA ASP A 332 -13.40 23.65 11.18
C ASP A 332 -12.61 23.96 9.90
N LYS A 333 -13.32 24.19 8.79
CA LYS A 333 -12.76 24.59 7.49
C LYS A 333 -12.30 26.04 7.49
N LEU A 334 -13.10 26.93 8.09
CA LEU A 334 -12.76 28.35 8.23
C LEU A 334 -11.59 28.55 9.19
N ASP A 335 -11.49 27.77 10.26
CA ASP A 335 -10.38 27.82 11.22
C ASP A 335 -9.05 27.32 10.61
N LEU A 336 -9.08 26.26 9.80
CA LEU A 336 -7.90 25.76 9.07
C LEU A 336 -7.40 26.77 8.05
N VAL A 337 -8.32 27.40 7.31
CA VAL A 337 -8.02 28.47 6.35
C VAL A 337 -7.48 29.72 7.07
N HIS A 338 -8.07 30.09 8.21
CA HIS A 338 -7.61 31.23 9.00
C HIS A 338 -6.23 30.98 9.64
N CYS A 339 -5.92 29.75 10.06
CA CYS A 339 -4.59 29.35 10.54
C CYS A 339 -3.52 29.30 9.44
N LEU A 340 -3.89 28.94 8.20
CA LEU A 340 -2.98 28.91 7.05
C LEU A 340 -2.73 30.32 6.46
N LEU A 341 -3.67 31.26 6.65
CA LEU A 341 -3.59 32.63 6.11
C LEU A 341 -3.08 33.68 7.12
N SER A 342 -3.14 33.41 8.43
CA SER A 342 -2.70 34.38 9.45
C SER A 342 -1.22 34.18 9.80
N GLY A 343 -0.34 34.93 9.13
CA GLY A 343 1.02 35.14 9.63
C GLY A 343 0.97 35.82 11.00
N GLU A 344 1.76 35.34 11.97
CA GLU A 344 1.89 35.98 13.28
C GLU A 344 2.48 37.38 13.10
N GLY A 345 1.64 38.42 13.17
CA GLY A 345 2.10 39.80 13.07
C GLY A 345 0.97 40.82 12.88
N GLY A 346 0.03 40.91 13.81
CA GLY A 346 -1.01 41.95 13.75
C GLY A 346 -1.94 41.92 14.95
N ILE A 347 -1.55 42.64 16.01
CA ILE A 347 -2.39 42.90 17.19
C ILE A 347 -3.57 43.76 16.76
N ALA A 348 -4.80 43.27 16.91
CA ALA A 348 -5.99 44.10 17.04
C ALA A 348 -6.88 43.50 18.15
N SER A 349 -6.91 44.20 19.28
CA SER A 349 -7.66 43.86 20.47
C SER A 349 -9.16 43.83 20.22
N TYR A 350 -9.82 42.74 20.61
CA TYR A 350 -11.18 42.76 21.13
C TYR A 350 -11.26 41.80 22.32
N ASP A 351 -11.58 42.36 23.48
CA ASP A 351 -11.67 41.70 24.78
C ASP A 351 -12.57 40.45 24.75
N GLY A 352 -12.09 39.37 25.38
CA GLY A 352 -13.00 38.39 26.01
C GLY A 352 -12.81 36.90 25.71
N ILE A 353 -11.85 36.45 24.89
CA ILE A 353 -11.71 35.01 24.55
C ILE A 353 -10.24 34.55 24.48
N GLU A 354 -9.39 34.93 25.45
CA GLU A 354 -7.99 34.46 25.47
C GLU A 354 -7.81 33.05 26.07
N GLY A 355 -8.76 32.54 26.87
CA GLY A 355 -8.63 31.25 27.56
C GLY A 355 -9.04 30.00 26.76
N TRP A 356 -9.72 30.16 25.63
CA TRP A 356 -10.29 29.06 24.82
C TRP A 356 -9.61 28.89 23.46
N ARG A 357 -9.11 29.97 22.83
CA ARG A 357 -8.41 29.90 21.54
C ARG A 357 -7.07 29.16 21.60
N GLN A 358 -6.30 29.34 22.68
CA GLN A 358 -4.97 28.72 22.80
C GLN A 358 -5.05 27.20 23.04
N ARG A 359 -6.14 26.70 23.65
CA ARG A 359 -6.36 25.26 23.88
C ARG A 359 -6.91 24.48 22.68
N GLN A 360 -7.59 25.14 21.73
CA GLN A 360 -8.10 24.47 20.52
C GLN A 360 -7.10 24.47 19.36
N VAL A 361 -6.25 25.49 19.23
CA VAL A 361 -5.20 25.55 18.20
C VAL A 361 -4.17 24.42 18.38
N GLU A 362 -3.87 23.99 19.61
CA GLU A 362 -3.05 22.79 19.85
C GLU A 362 -3.76 21.46 19.49
N SER A 363 -5.11 21.45 19.44
CA SER A 363 -5.91 20.22 19.26
C SER A 363 -6.10 19.81 17.79
N CYS A 364 -6.04 20.77 16.85
CA CYS A 364 -6.34 20.50 15.44
C CYS A 364 -5.13 19.96 14.64
N HIS A 365 -3.92 20.44 14.90
CA HIS A 365 -2.70 20.06 14.15
C HIS A 365 -2.29 18.59 14.34
N GLU A 366 -2.67 17.98 15.47
CA GLU A 366 -2.33 16.58 15.79
C GLU A 366 -3.24 15.52 15.14
N LYS A 367 -4.34 15.92 14.50
CA LYS A 367 -5.34 14.97 13.95
C LYS A 367 -5.40 14.95 12.42
N VAL A 368 -4.90 15.98 11.75
CA VAL A 368 -4.96 16.09 10.28
C VAL A 368 -3.96 15.12 9.65
N ARG A 369 -4.48 14.10 8.97
CA ARG A 369 -3.68 13.09 8.23
C ARG A 369 -3.77 13.24 6.72
N HIS A 370 -4.83 13.89 6.23
CA HIS A 370 -5.11 14.11 4.81
C HIS A 370 -5.41 15.59 4.60
N LEU A 371 -4.78 16.18 3.59
CA LEU A 371 -5.01 17.56 3.17
C LEU A 371 -5.10 17.58 1.64
N ASN A 372 -6.07 18.32 1.11
CA ASN A 372 -6.28 18.44 -0.33
C ASN A 372 -6.27 19.92 -0.74
N PHE A 373 -5.40 20.28 -1.68
CA PHE A 373 -5.43 21.59 -2.33
C PHE A 373 -6.43 21.56 -3.49
N ILE A 374 -7.55 22.26 -3.32
CA ILE A 374 -8.52 22.45 -4.41
C ILE A 374 -8.01 23.63 -5.26
N PRO A 375 -7.71 23.44 -6.56
CA PRO A 375 -7.38 24.55 -7.44
C PRO A 375 -8.65 25.38 -7.71
N GLN A 376 -8.90 26.38 -6.87
CA GLN A 376 -9.80 27.48 -7.21
C GLN A 376 -8.96 28.56 -7.90
N GLY A 377 -9.49 29.13 -8.99
CA GLY A 377 -8.78 30.00 -9.93
C GLY A 377 -7.83 31.02 -9.28
N ASP A 378 -6.73 31.26 -10.00
CA ASP A 378 -5.53 31.98 -9.57
C ASP A 378 -5.80 33.13 -8.58
N PRO A 379 -5.09 33.07 -7.44
CA PRO A 379 -3.96 33.97 -7.32
C PRO A 379 -2.66 33.19 -7.11
N VAL A 380 -1.56 33.76 -7.62
CA VAL A 380 -0.19 33.38 -7.27
C VAL A 380 -0.07 33.45 -5.76
N ILE A 381 -0.05 32.30 -5.08
CA ILE A 381 0.20 32.24 -3.65
C ILE A 381 1.71 32.38 -3.48
N ASP A 382 2.18 33.62 -3.33
CA ASP A 382 3.51 33.90 -2.79
C ASP A 382 3.51 33.50 -1.31
N GLY A 383 4.01 32.30 -1.03
CA GLY A 383 4.27 31.82 0.32
C GLY A 383 3.04 31.31 1.08
N ILE A 384 2.85 29.99 1.09
CA ILE A 384 2.11 29.35 2.18
C ILE A 384 2.94 29.56 3.46
N ASN A 385 2.61 30.54 4.30
CA ASN A 385 3.42 30.86 5.49
C ASN A 385 3.43 29.71 6.52
N ASP A 386 4.46 29.73 7.38
CA ASP A 386 4.94 28.91 8.53
C ASP A 386 3.96 28.08 9.41
N GLY A 387 2.77 27.71 8.93
CA GLY A 387 1.84 26.80 9.61
C GLY A 387 2.03 25.32 9.24
N MET A 388 2.56 25.03 8.04
CA MET A 388 2.72 23.66 7.52
C MET A 388 3.63 22.79 8.41
N GLU A 389 4.62 23.40 9.04
CA GLU A 389 5.53 22.76 10.00
C GLU A 389 4.86 22.14 11.23
N LYS A 390 3.62 22.53 11.54
CA LYS A 390 2.86 22.01 12.68
C LYS A 390 2.12 20.71 12.33
N LEU A 391 1.98 20.38 11.05
CA LEU A 391 1.24 19.21 10.56
C LEU A 391 2.08 17.92 10.52
N ILE A 392 2.92 17.67 11.52
CA ILE A 392 3.90 16.56 11.52
C ILE A 392 3.31 15.14 11.37
N LYS A 393 2.01 14.97 11.63
CA LYS A 393 1.26 13.70 11.47
C LYS A 393 0.56 13.58 10.10
N LEU A 394 0.71 14.58 9.22
CA LEU A 394 0.18 14.54 7.87
C LEU A 394 0.83 13.41 7.08
N ARG A 395 -0.01 12.58 6.43
CA ARG A 395 0.41 11.43 5.63
C ARG A 395 0.11 11.65 4.16
N HIS A 396 -0.98 12.32 3.83
CA HIS A 396 -1.39 12.51 2.46
C HIS A 396 -1.64 13.97 2.13
N LEU A 397 -0.88 14.47 1.16
CA LEU A 397 -1.06 15.79 0.58
C LEU A 397 -1.44 15.63 -0.89
N GLN A 398 -2.72 15.79 -1.19
CA GLN A 398 -3.21 15.83 -2.56
C GLN A 398 -3.01 17.23 -3.11
N ASN A 399 -2.03 17.35 -4.00
CA ASN A 399 -1.68 18.62 -4.63
C ASN A 399 -1.42 18.50 -6.13
N GLY A 400 -1.89 17.42 -6.76
CA GLY A 400 -1.81 17.26 -8.21
C GLY A 400 -2.54 18.39 -8.94
N GLY A 401 -1.92 18.94 -9.99
CA GLY A 401 -2.51 20.02 -10.77
C GLY A 401 -2.38 21.38 -10.11
N THR A 402 -1.41 21.54 -9.20
CA THR A 402 -1.08 22.82 -8.56
C THR A 402 0.03 23.56 -9.31
N SER A 403 -0.05 23.58 -10.64
CA SER A 403 0.95 24.21 -11.52
C SER A 403 1.16 25.71 -11.23
N SER A 404 0.14 26.39 -10.67
CA SER A 404 0.23 27.80 -10.27
C SER A 404 1.10 28.05 -9.02
N ILE A 405 1.45 27.02 -8.22
CA ILE A 405 2.31 27.18 -7.02
C ILE A 405 3.77 27.30 -7.45
N ARG A 406 4.41 28.45 -7.29
CA ARG A 406 5.81 28.61 -7.75
C ARG A 406 6.85 28.04 -6.78
N LEU A 407 6.61 28.14 -5.47
CA LEU A 407 7.52 27.70 -4.43
C LEU A 407 6.76 26.99 -3.31
N MET A 408 7.29 25.85 -2.86
CA MET A 408 6.74 25.15 -1.70
C MET A 408 7.26 25.77 -0.39
N PRO A 409 6.47 25.74 0.70
CA PRO A 409 6.84 26.37 1.97
C PRO A 409 7.88 25.56 2.75
N LYS A 410 8.86 26.23 3.37
CA LYS A 410 9.97 25.56 4.08
C LYS A 410 9.50 24.59 5.17
N GLY A 411 8.39 24.89 5.84
CA GLY A 411 7.79 24.04 6.86
C GLY A 411 7.44 22.62 6.40
N MET A 412 7.30 22.37 5.09
CA MET A 412 7.09 21.03 4.54
C MET A 412 8.25 20.06 4.83
N SER A 413 9.46 20.56 5.04
CA SER A 413 10.63 19.75 5.41
C SER A 413 10.42 18.94 6.71
N ARG A 414 9.54 19.42 7.59
CA ARG A 414 9.25 18.78 8.89
C ARG A 414 8.17 17.71 8.82
N LEU A 415 7.56 17.50 7.66
CA LEU A 415 6.48 16.52 7.44
C LEU A 415 7.02 15.10 7.23
N THR A 416 7.84 14.61 8.16
CA THR A 416 8.56 13.33 8.02
C THR A 416 7.65 12.11 7.88
N SER A 417 6.39 12.20 8.31
CA SER A 417 5.37 11.14 8.16
C SER A 417 4.65 11.14 6.80
N LEU A 418 4.98 12.08 5.90
CA LEU A 418 4.30 12.23 4.62
C LEU A 418 4.58 11.04 3.71
N GLN A 419 3.50 10.45 3.18
CA GLN A 419 3.51 9.27 2.33
C GLN A 419 3.14 9.59 0.88
N THR A 420 2.28 10.59 0.64
CA THR A 420 1.90 10.99 -0.73
C THR A 420 2.10 12.49 -0.91
N LEU A 421 2.79 12.83 -2.00
CA LEU A 421 3.09 14.17 -2.47
C LEU A 421 3.16 14.08 -3.99
N GLU A 422 2.12 14.57 -4.67
CA GLU A 422 1.99 14.39 -6.13
C GLU A 422 2.85 15.37 -6.90
N GLU A 423 2.93 16.63 -6.45
CA GLU A 423 3.64 17.71 -7.15
C GLU A 423 4.60 18.46 -6.23
N LEU A 424 5.81 18.76 -6.69
CA LEU A 424 6.84 19.45 -5.93
C LEU A 424 7.45 20.55 -6.80
N ALA A 425 7.12 21.79 -6.47
CA ALA A 425 7.72 22.97 -7.05
C ALA A 425 8.98 23.36 -6.26
N VAL A 426 10.15 23.26 -6.91
CA VAL A 426 11.41 23.77 -6.37
C VAL A 426 11.84 25.00 -7.16
N GLY A 427 12.49 25.96 -6.49
CA GLY A 427 12.98 27.18 -7.12
C GLY A 427 14.24 27.70 -6.43
N SER A 428 14.78 28.80 -6.93
CA SER A 428 16.05 29.38 -6.45
C SER A 428 16.01 29.58 -4.93
N SER A 429 16.99 29.00 -4.25
CA SER A 429 17.08 28.80 -2.80
C SER A 429 17.04 30.12 -2.03
N SER A 430 15.84 30.64 -1.78
CA SER A 430 15.60 31.65 -0.74
C SER A 430 15.57 30.95 0.62
N SER A 431 16.02 31.61 1.69
CA SER A 431 16.09 31.00 3.03
C SER A 431 14.76 30.49 3.57
N ASN A 432 13.64 30.93 2.98
CA ASN A 432 12.28 30.69 3.49
C ASN A 432 11.45 29.75 2.60
N SER A 433 12.03 29.14 1.56
CA SER A 433 11.34 28.20 0.66
C SER A 433 11.88 26.77 0.79
N PHE A 434 11.01 25.78 0.55
CA PHE A 434 11.39 24.37 0.51
C PHE A 434 12.41 24.13 -0.60
N SER A 435 13.58 23.62 -0.23
CA SER A 435 14.66 23.30 -1.16
C SER A 435 14.57 21.84 -1.59
N LEU A 436 15.24 21.49 -2.69
CA LEU A 436 15.28 20.09 -3.13
C LEU A 436 16.00 19.19 -2.11
N ALA A 437 16.98 19.74 -1.39
CA ALA A 437 17.68 19.05 -0.30
C ALA A 437 16.74 18.61 0.82
N ASP A 438 15.70 19.39 1.14
CA ASP A 438 14.74 19.08 2.21
C ASP A 438 13.99 17.76 1.98
N LEU A 439 13.95 17.29 0.73
CA LEU A 439 13.37 16.01 0.35
C LEU A 439 14.06 14.82 1.04
N GLU A 440 15.27 14.98 1.57
CA GLU A 440 15.94 13.98 2.40
C GLU A 440 15.08 13.51 3.58
N ASN A 441 14.28 14.41 4.14
CA ASN A 441 13.47 14.17 5.34
C ASN A 441 12.18 13.39 5.04
N LEU A 442 11.74 13.37 3.78
CA LEU A 442 10.49 12.75 3.32
C LEU A 442 10.74 11.32 2.82
N ILE A 443 11.26 10.45 3.69
CA ILE A 443 11.67 9.08 3.31
C ILE A 443 10.50 8.12 3.08
N HIS A 444 9.32 8.43 3.61
CA HIS A 444 8.14 7.58 3.54
C HIS A 444 7.30 7.79 2.27
N LEU A 445 7.74 8.65 1.35
CA LEU A 445 7.03 8.94 0.11
C LEU A 445 6.86 7.70 -0.77
N ARG A 446 5.65 7.59 -1.33
CA ARG A 446 5.19 6.47 -2.15
C ARG A 446 4.30 6.95 -3.29
N GLY A 447 4.10 6.07 -4.26
CA GLY A 447 3.24 6.36 -5.41
C GLY A 447 3.95 7.22 -6.44
N ASN A 448 3.31 8.30 -6.86
CA ASN A 448 3.79 9.24 -7.88
C ASN A 448 4.41 10.49 -7.24
N LEU A 449 5.51 10.96 -7.83
CA LEU A 449 6.13 12.24 -7.47
C LEU A 449 6.50 12.99 -8.75
N TYR A 450 6.01 14.21 -8.89
CA TYR A 450 6.34 15.14 -9.96
C TYR A 450 7.19 16.29 -9.40
N ILE A 451 8.43 16.40 -9.85
CA ILE A 451 9.36 17.47 -9.44
C ILE A 451 9.55 18.43 -10.62
N ARG A 452 9.24 19.71 -10.40
CA ARG A 452 9.40 20.78 -11.40
C ARG A 452 10.24 21.94 -10.89
N GLY A 453 10.79 22.73 -11.81
CA GLY A 453 11.60 23.92 -11.50
C GLY A 453 13.08 23.62 -11.20
N LEU A 454 13.57 22.47 -11.68
CA LEU A 454 14.92 21.98 -11.42
C LEU A 454 16.06 22.81 -12.04
N ASP A 455 15.76 23.68 -13.00
CA ASP A 455 16.76 24.56 -13.66
C ASP A 455 17.49 25.48 -12.66
N SER A 456 16.80 25.89 -11.59
CA SER A 456 17.34 26.83 -10.61
C SER A 456 18.06 26.18 -9.43
N VAL A 457 18.18 24.85 -9.43
CA VAL A 457 18.64 24.05 -8.28
C VAL A 457 20.12 23.70 -8.41
N GLN A 458 20.85 23.74 -7.30
CA GLN A 458 22.26 23.36 -7.28
C GLN A 458 22.45 21.83 -7.30
N PRO A 459 23.49 21.29 -7.96
CA PRO A 459 23.76 19.86 -7.98
C PRO A 459 23.97 19.20 -6.60
N SER A 460 24.40 19.97 -5.59
CA SER A 460 24.51 19.51 -4.21
C SER A 460 23.16 19.17 -3.60
N GLU A 461 22.15 20.02 -3.81
CA GLU A 461 20.80 19.82 -3.27
C GLU A 461 20.14 18.57 -3.87
N ALA A 462 20.34 18.35 -5.17
CA ALA A 462 19.87 17.14 -5.85
C ALA A 462 20.48 15.85 -5.27
N ARG A 463 21.72 15.90 -4.78
CA ARG A 463 22.40 14.77 -4.14
C ARG A 463 21.86 14.52 -2.73
N GLU A 464 21.53 15.58 -2.00
CA GLU A 464 20.95 15.52 -0.65
C GLU A 464 19.50 15.01 -0.68
N ALA A 465 18.76 15.24 -1.77
CA ALA A 465 17.38 14.75 -1.92
C ALA A 465 17.20 13.22 -1.77
N LEU A 466 18.27 12.43 -1.95
CA LEU A 466 18.31 10.98 -1.73
C LEU A 466 17.08 10.23 -2.27
N LEU A 467 16.70 10.49 -3.53
CA LEU A 467 15.53 9.85 -4.17
C LEU A 467 15.61 8.32 -4.16
N SER A 468 16.82 7.77 -4.28
CA SER A 468 17.07 6.32 -4.28
C SER A 468 16.66 5.63 -2.97
N ALA A 469 16.59 6.37 -1.85
CA ALA A 469 16.15 5.84 -0.56
C ALA A 469 14.62 5.71 -0.44
N LYS A 470 13.85 6.37 -1.32
CA LYS A 470 12.39 6.42 -1.29
C LYS A 470 11.77 5.22 -1.98
N ALA A 471 11.98 4.03 -1.41
CA ALA A 471 11.61 2.74 -2.00
C ALA A 471 10.11 2.56 -2.28
N GLY A 472 9.23 3.43 -1.76
CA GLY A 472 7.80 3.40 -2.04
C GLY A 472 7.39 4.00 -3.39
N LEU A 473 8.26 4.78 -4.03
CA LEU A 473 7.93 5.47 -5.29
C LEU A 473 7.81 4.48 -6.45
N ARG A 474 6.78 4.68 -7.27
CA ARG A 474 6.48 3.89 -8.47
C ARG A 474 6.51 4.73 -9.73
N GLU A 475 6.19 6.01 -9.63
CA GLU A 475 6.25 6.97 -10.74
C GLU A 475 7.07 8.19 -10.33
N LEU A 476 7.97 8.63 -11.23
CA LEU A 476 8.77 9.82 -11.06
C LEU A 476 8.73 10.64 -12.35
N ILE A 477 8.32 11.90 -12.22
CA ILE A 477 8.36 12.90 -13.29
C ILE A 477 9.40 13.95 -12.89
N ILE A 478 10.41 14.13 -13.73
CA ILE A 478 11.50 15.10 -13.56
C ILE A 478 11.35 16.16 -14.66
N ASP A 479 11.11 17.40 -14.25
CA ASP A 479 10.84 18.49 -15.17
C ASP A 479 11.72 19.71 -14.87
N PHE A 480 12.44 20.12 -15.91
CA PHE A 480 13.32 21.27 -15.90
C PHE A 480 12.65 22.54 -16.44
N TYR A 481 11.33 22.52 -16.69
CA TYR A 481 10.58 23.66 -17.21
C TYR A 481 10.78 24.95 -16.39
N ILE A 482 10.84 26.07 -17.10
CA ILE A 482 11.10 27.43 -16.62
C ILE A 482 9.94 28.33 -17.09
N GLU A 483 9.42 29.20 -16.21
CA GLU A 483 8.48 30.25 -16.62
C GLU A 483 9.18 31.56 -17.07
N ASP A 484 10.43 31.80 -16.66
CA ASP A 484 11.23 32.98 -17.01
C ASP A 484 12.13 32.76 -18.25
N TYR A 485 11.76 33.38 -19.36
CA TYR A 485 12.47 33.33 -20.65
C TYR A 485 13.84 34.06 -20.68
N GLU A 486 14.34 34.57 -19.56
CA GLU A 486 15.50 35.48 -19.53
C GLU A 486 16.84 34.82 -19.13
N LYS A 487 16.85 33.57 -18.64
CA LYS A 487 18.09 32.85 -18.30
C LYS A 487 18.48 31.83 -19.36
N GLU A 488 19.74 31.88 -19.81
CA GLU A 488 20.31 30.80 -20.63
C GLU A 488 20.50 29.53 -19.78
N PRO A 489 20.00 28.36 -20.22
CA PRO A 489 20.08 27.12 -19.45
C PRO A 489 21.53 26.65 -19.28
N GLN A 490 21.92 26.34 -18.05
CA GLN A 490 23.26 25.88 -17.71
C GLN A 490 23.39 24.37 -17.96
N MET A 491 23.69 24.01 -19.21
CA MET A 491 23.72 22.62 -19.70
C MET A 491 24.53 21.64 -18.83
N GLU A 492 25.68 22.06 -18.30
CA GLU A 492 26.57 21.19 -17.50
C GLU A 492 25.97 20.86 -16.12
N GLU A 493 25.22 21.80 -15.52
CA GLU A 493 24.59 21.59 -14.21
C GLU A 493 23.41 20.62 -14.31
N HIS A 494 22.61 20.69 -15.38
CA HIS A 494 21.49 19.77 -15.61
C HIS A 494 21.96 18.31 -15.67
N ALA A 495 23.13 18.06 -16.26
CA ALA A 495 23.73 16.73 -16.30
C ALA A 495 24.04 16.21 -14.89
N LEU A 496 24.62 17.07 -14.05
CA LEU A 496 24.97 16.73 -12.66
C LEU A 496 23.72 16.52 -11.79
N ILE A 497 22.71 17.38 -11.94
CA ILE A 497 21.42 17.27 -11.24
C ILE A 497 20.74 15.96 -11.62
N LEU A 498 20.61 15.68 -12.92
CA LEU A 498 19.94 14.46 -13.40
C LEU A 498 20.70 13.19 -12.97
N GLN A 499 22.03 13.24 -12.93
CA GLN A 499 22.86 12.13 -12.41
C GLN A 499 22.70 11.95 -10.89
N ALA A 500 22.49 13.02 -10.13
CA ALA A 500 22.27 12.99 -8.68
C ALA A 500 20.86 12.52 -8.29
N LEU A 501 19.86 12.81 -9.12
CA LEU A 501 18.46 12.38 -8.95
C LEU A 501 18.23 10.91 -9.32
N GLN A 502 19.09 10.01 -8.83
CA GLN A 502 18.96 8.58 -9.05
C GLN A 502 17.65 8.05 -8.41
N PRO A 503 16.71 7.48 -9.19
CA PRO A 503 15.46 6.96 -8.66
C PRO A 503 15.65 5.62 -7.92
N PRO A 504 14.63 5.17 -7.15
CA PRO A 504 14.67 3.86 -6.51
C PRO A 504 14.59 2.71 -7.55
N PRO A 505 15.18 1.54 -7.27
CA PRO A 505 15.33 0.45 -8.24
C PRO A 505 14.02 -0.22 -8.68
N ASN A 506 12.95 -0.04 -7.90
CA ASN A 506 11.62 -0.59 -8.15
C ASN A 506 10.66 0.39 -8.86
N LEU A 507 11.18 1.51 -9.37
CA LEU A 507 10.41 2.48 -10.15
C LEU A 507 9.82 1.81 -11.40
N GLN A 508 8.55 2.10 -11.70
CA GLN A 508 7.83 1.54 -12.86
C GLN A 508 7.63 2.55 -13.98
N ILE A 509 7.45 3.84 -13.65
CA ILE A 509 7.21 4.92 -14.61
C ILE A 509 8.25 6.00 -14.39
N LEU A 510 8.96 6.38 -15.45
CA LEU A 510 9.93 7.47 -15.45
C LEU A 510 9.61 8.43 -16.58
N ARG A 511 9.45 9.71 -16.26
CA ARG A 511 9.33 10.78 -17.25
C ARG A 511 10.39 11.82 -16.99
N ILE A 512 11.21 12.12 -18.00
CA ILE A 512 12.18 13.21 -17.96
C ILE A 512 11.80 14.17 -19.06
N VAL A 513 11.49 15.42 -18.71
CA VAL A 513 11.02 16.43 -19.66
C VAL A 513 11.82 17.73 -19.53
N GLN A 514 11.94 18.44 -20.64
CA GLN A 514 12.59 19.75 -20.75
C GLN A 514 14.08 19.78 -20.32
N CYS A 515 14.76 18.63 -20.29
CA CYS A 515 16.16 18.60 -19.88
C CYS A 515 17.10 19.11 -20.99
N GLN A 516 17.98 20.05 -20.65
CA GLN A 516 18.94 20.67 -21.56
C GLN A 516 20.36 20.06 -21.52
N SER A 517 20.54 18.96 -20.77
CA SER A 517 21.80 18.20 -20.71
C SER A 517 22.17 17.63 -22.08
N ARG A 518 23.47 17.37 -22.32
CA ARG A 518 23.97 16.57 -23.46
C ARG A 518 24.22 15.11 -23.11
N VAL A 519 24.28 14.79 -21.82
CA VAL A 519 24.61 13.47 -21.30
C VAL A 519 23.41 12.88 -20.59
N PHE A 520 23.07 11.64 -20.93
CA PHE A 520 22.06 10.88 -20.22
C PHE A 520 22.65 10.20 -18.96
N PRO A 521 21.88 10.07 -17.87
CA PRO A 521 22.38 9.47 -16.63
C PRO A 521 22.66 7.97 -16.78
N ASN A 522 23.73 7.50 -16.13
CA ASN A 522 24.15 6.10 -16.24
C ASN A 522 23.18 5.13 -15.55
N TRP A 523 22.44 5.60 -14.53
CA TRP A 523 21.55 4.78 -13.72
C TRP A 523 20.31 4.31 -14.47
N MET A 524 19.91 4.93 -15.58
CA MET A 524 18.73 4.53 -16.36
C MET A 524 18.79 3.08 -16.83
N THR A 525 19.98 2.60 -17.15
CA THR A 525 20.20 1.23 -17.61
C THR A 525 20.06 0.18 -16.50
N SER A 526 20.12 0.59 -15.24
CA SER A 526 20.04 -0.27 -14.06
C SER A 526 18.62 -0.45 -13.53
N LEU A 527 17.65 0.31 -14.03
CA LEU A 527 16.26 0.32 -13.56
C LEU A 527 15.42 -0.78 -14.22
N ILE A 528 15.69 -2.03 -13.84
CA ILE A 528 15.09 -3.24 -14.46
C ILE A 528 13.56 -3.36 -14.32
N SER A 529 12.97 -2.61 -13.39
CA SER A 529 11.52 -2.63 -13.10
C SER A 529 10.71 -1.64 -13.94
N LEU A 530 11.38 -0.79 -14.74
CA LEU A 530 10.71 0.22 -15.56
C LEU A 530 9.82 -0.43 -16.62
N LYS A 531 8.56 0.02 -16.65
CA LYS A 531 7.54 -0.37 -17.63
C LYS A 531 7.25 0.74 -18.62
N ILE A 532 7.25 2.00 -18.17
CA ILE A 532 6.93 3.16 -19.00
C ILE A 532 8.05 4.18 -18.87
N VAL A 533 8.60 4.58 -20.00
CA VAL A 533 9.64 5.61 -20.07
C VAL A 533 9.20 6.68 -21.07
N GLU A 534 9.23 7.93 -20.63
CA GLU A 534 9.05 9.11 -21.47
C GLU A 534 10.25 10.03 -21.36
N LEU A 535 10.85 10.40 -22.50
CA LEU A 535 12.06 11.21 -22.53
C LEU A 535 11.87 12.37 -23.50
N SER A 536 12.08 13.58 -23.00
CA SER A 536 12.02 14.82 -23.76
C SER A 536 13.17 15.75 -23.40
N CYS A 537 14.25 15.66 -24.18
CA CYS A 537 15.49 16.39 -23.96
C CYS A 537 16.02 16.92 -25.29
N GLU A 538 16.09 18.23 -25.49
CA GLU A 538 16.38 18.82 -26.80
C GLU A 538 17.81 18.60 -27.28
N ASN A 539 18.75 18.54 -26.34
CA ASN A 539 20.18 18.59 -26.59
C ASN A 539 20.90 17.23 -26.52
N TRP A 540 20.15 16.13 -26.42
CA TRP A 540 20.74 14.79 -26.55
C TRP A 540 21.10 14.50 -28.01
N GLU A 541 22.36 14.17 -28.24
CA GLU A 541 22.88 13.85 -29.58
C GLU A 541 22.64 12.37 -29.96
N SER A 542 22.40 11.51 -28.97
CA SER A 542 22.12 10.08 -29.13
C SER A 542 21.04 9.60 -28.14
N LEU A 543 20.45 8.43 -28.42
CA LEU A 543 19.47 7.81 -27.52
C LEU A 543 20.16 6.99 -26.41
N PRO A 544 19.60 6.97 -25.19
CA PRO A 544 20.12 6.13 -24.12
C PRO A 544 19.96 4.63 -24.42
N SER A 545 20.87 3.83 -23.88
CA SER A 545 20.91 2.38 -24.03
C SER A 545 19.83 1.65 -23.23
N LEU A 546 18.59 1.70 -23.71
CA LEU A 546 17.42 1.13 -23.01
C LEU A 546 17.07 -0.30 -23.45
N GLY A 547 17.72 -0.81 -24.52
CA GLY A 547 17.38 -2.10 -25.12
C GLY A 547 17.46 -3.32 -24.21
N LYS A 548 18.21 -3.25 -23.10
CA LYS A 548 18.35 -4.37 -22.15
C LYS A 548 17.34 -4.35 -21.00
N LEU A 549 16.47 -3.34 -20.93
CA LEU A 549 15.48 -3.25 -19.86
C LEU A 549 14.41 -4.34 -20.03
N PRO A 550 14.30 -5.29 -19.08
CA PRO A 550 13.49 -6.49 -19.29
C PRO A 550 12.00 -6.22 -19.15
N SER A 551 11.60 -5.22 -18.36
CA SER A 551 10.19 -4.95 -18.04
C SER A 551 9.57 -3.85 -18.89
N LEU A 552 10.33 -3.21 -19.79
CA LEU A 552 9.88 -2.03 -20.52
C LEU A 552 8.77 -2.39 -21.51
N GLU A 553 7.60 -1.81 -21.34
CA GLU A 553 6.39 -2.04 -22.15
C GLU A 553 6.06 -0.86 -23.07
N SER A 554 6.35 0.36 -22.64
CA SER A 554 6.05 1.58 -23.39
C SER A 554 7.24 2.55 -23.34
N LEU A 555 7.68 2.99 -24.51
CA LEU A 555 8.75 3.97 -24.66
C LEU A 555 8.30 5.11 -25.57
N THR A 556 8.29 6.31 -25.03
CA THR A 556 7.98 7.54 -25.75
C THR A 556 9.19 8.45 -25.72
N ILE A 557 9.67 8.86 -26.89
CA ILE A 557 10.79 9.77 -27.04
C ILE A 557 10.27 10.96 -27.83
N HIS A 558 10.40 12.17 -27.31
CA HIS A 558 9.97 13.35 -28.02
C HIS A 558 10.92 14.53 -27.87
N SER A 559 10.82 15.48 -28.79
CA SER A 559 11.57 16.74 -28.77
C SER A 559 13.10 16.59 -28.73
N MET A 560 13.65 15.41 -29.06
CA MET A 560 15.10 15.17 -29.15
C MET A 560 15.65 15.64 -30.49
N HIS A 561 15.73 16.96 -30.67
CA HIS A 561 16.03 17.57 -31.96
C HIS A 561 17.44 17.28 -32.49
N LYS A 562 18.43 17.07 -31.60
CA LYS A 562 19.84 16.87 -32.00
C LYS A 562 20.20 15.45 -32.41
N VAL A 563 19.33 14.47 -32.19
CA VAL A 563 19.56 13.08 -32.61
C VAL A 563 19.48 12.98 -34.13
N ARG A 564 20.58 12.57 -34.76
CA ARG A 564 20.67 12.45 -36.24
C ARG A 564 20.51 11.02 -36.74
N LYS A 565 20.95 10.05 -35.95
CA LYS A 565 20.91 8.63 -36.25
C LYS A 565 20.49 7.86 -35.00
N VAL A 566 19.71 6.81 -35.20
CA VAL A 566 19.38 5.81 -34.18
C VAL A 566 19.89 4.45 -34.66
N GLY A 567 20.76 3.83 -33.88
CA GLY A 567 21.41 2.56 -34.20
C GLY A 567 21.71 1.70 -32.96
N ASP A 568 22.85 1.00 -33.00
CA ASP A 568 23.24 -0.01 -31.99
C ASP A 568 23.31 0.54 -30.55
N GLU A 569 23.57 1.85 -30.39
CA GLU A 569 23.66 2.54 -29.11
C GLU A 569 22.35 2.46 -28.31
N PHE A 570 21.22 2.51 -29.02
CA PHE A 570 19.88 2.42 -28.44
C PHE A 570 19.60 1.03 -27.85
N LEU A 571 20.20 -0.01 -28.43
CA LEU A 571 20.08 -1.39 -27.97
C LEU A 571 20.99 -1.68 -26.76
N GLY A 572 22.01 -0.85 -26.50
CA GLY A 572 22.96 -1.05 -25.40
C GLY A 572 24.01 -2.13 -25.69
N ILE A 573 24.41 -2.28 -26.95
CA ILE A 573 25.36 -3.30 -27.42
C ILE A 573 26.82 -2.94 -27.10
N GLU A 574 27.14 -1.67 -26.90
CA GLU A 574 28.51 -1.21 -26.62
C GLU A 574 29.06 -1.71 -25.28
N THR A 575 28.20 -2.11 -24.33
CA THR A 575 28.57 -2.54 -22.96
C THR A 575 28.78 -4.05 -22.80
N LEU A 576 28.70 -4.85 -23.88
CA LEU A 576 28.87 -6.31 -23.79
C LEU A 576 30.35 -6.69 -23.64
N SER A 577 30.74 -7.10 -22.43
CA SER A 577 32.03 -7.76 -22.18
C SER A 577 31.97 -9.19 -22.73
N LEU A 578 32.93 -9.54 -23.60
CA LEU A 578 32.97 -10.78 -24.40
C LEU A 578 33.15 -12.09 -23.59
N SER A 579 33.05 -12.07 -22.26
CA SER A 579 33.47 -13.18 -21.39
C SER A 579 32.34 -14.07 -20.85
N SER A 580 31.06 -13.77 -21.10
CA SER A 580 29.97 -14.66 -20.71
C SER A 580 28.75 -14.42 -21.61
N VAL A 581 28.46 -15.35 -22.52
CA VAL A 581 27.36 -15.21 -23.47
C VAL A 581 26.41 -16.39 -23.31
N ASN A 582 25.21 -16.10 -22.81
CA ASN A 582 24.05 -16.99 -22.85
C ASN A 582 23.14 -16.61 -24.03
N HIS A 583 22.28 -17.53 -24.49
CA HIS A 583 21.33 -17.26 -25.60
C HIS A 583 20.31 -16.14 -25.29
N THR A 584 20.13 -15.76 -24.02
CA THR A 584 19.25 -14.67 -23.58
C THR A 584 19.86 -13.28 -23.79
N ASP A 585 21.15 -13.18 -24.09
CA ASP A 585 21.87 -11.88 -24.16
C ASP A 585 21.63 -11.13 -25.48
N PHE A 586 20.92 -11.75 -26.43
CA PHE A 586 20.67 -11.20 -27.77
C PHE A 586 19.20 -10.79 -28.01
N VAL A 587 18.38 -10.75 -26.96
CA VAL A 587 17.01 -10.23 -27.05
C VAL A 587 16.99 -8.79 -26.52
N PHE A 588 16.64 -7.84 -27.39
CA PHE A 588 16.53 -6.43 -27.04
C PHE A 588 15.06 -6.00 -27.01
N PHE A 589 14.69 -5.20 -26.01
CA PHE A 589 13.33 -4.76 -25.76
C PHE A 589 12.33 -5.93 -25.71
N PRO A 590 12.54 -6.93 -24.83
CA PRO A 590 11.80 -8.20 -24.85
C PRO A 590 10.29 -8.06 -24.62
N ASN A 591 9.86 -7.01 -23.93
CA ASN A 591 8.47 -6.76 -23.56
C ASN A 591 7.88 -5.46 -24.14
N LEU A 592 8.62 -4.75 -25.00
CA LEU A 592 8.17 -3.47 -25.54
C LEU A 592 6.98 -3.67 -26.48
N LYS A 593 5.85 -3.03 -26.15
CA LYS A 593 4.58 -3.09 -26.89
C LYS A 593 4.31 -1.80 -27.66
N LEU A 594 4.66 -0.65 -27.07
CA LEU A 594 4.46 0.67 -27.67
C LEU A 594 5.81 1.38 -27.79
N LEU A 595 6.13 1.80 -29.01
CA LEU A 595 7.26 2.67 -29.31
C LEU A 595 6.77 3.90 -30.04
N GLU A 596 7.07 5.07 -29.51
CA GLU A 596 6.65 6.34 -30.08
C GLU A 596 7.79 7.34 -30.13
N PHE A 597 7.94 7.97 -31.29
CA PHE A 597 8.85 9.08 -31.53
C PHE A 597 8.05 10.31 -31.97
N ARG A 598 8.25 11.45 -31.31
CA ARG A 598 7.62 12.72 -31.70
C ARG A 598 8.64 13.85 -31.85
N PHE A 599 8.43 14.76 -32.79
CA PHE A 599 9.22 16.00 -32.91
C PHE A 599 10.75 15.81 -32.97
N MET A 600 11.24 14.70 -33.54
CA MET A 600 12.68 14.47 -33.73
C MET A 600 13.16 15.07 -35.06
N CYS A 601 13.37 16.38 -35.06
CA CYS A 601 13.53 17.18 -36.27
C CYS A 601 14.79 16.89 -37.10
N GLU A 602 15.96 16.64 -36.49
CA GLU A 602 17.20 16.35 -37.25
C GLU A 602 17.44 14.84 -37.50
N TRP A 603 16.51 13.97 -37.08
CA TRP A 603 16.67 12.51 -37.19
C TRP A 603 16.51 12.03 -38.63
N LYS A 604 17.59 11.48 -39.20
CA LYS A 604 17.68 11.11 -40.63
C LYS A 604 17.66 9.61 -40.87
N GLU A 605 18.31 8.85 -40.00
CA GLU A 605 18.61 7.44 -40.22
C GLU A 605 18.23 6.58 -39.01
N TRP A 606 17.53 5.47 -39.26
CA TRP A 606 17.28 4.44 -38.28
C TRP A 606 17.69 3.08 -38.84
N GLU A 607 18.86 2.62 -38.44
CA GLU A 607 19.47 1.41 -38.98
C GLU A 607 20.40 0.75 -37.94
N TYR A 608 20.34 -0.58 -37.86
CA TYR A 608 21.22 -1.39 -37.03
C TYR A 608 22.25 -2.10 -37.91
N ASP A 609 23.51 -2.12 -37.46
CA ASP A 609 24.57 -2.85 -38.17
C ASP A 609 24.50 -4.33 -37.80
N TYR A 610 23.71 -5.07 -38.58
CA TYR A 610 23.49 -6.51 -38.38
C TYR A 610 24.76 -7.34 -38.59
N GLU A 611 25.69 -6.90 -39.45
CA GLU A 611 26.94 -7.63 -39.61
C GLU A 611 27.78 -7.53 -38.34
N LYS A 612 27.92 -6.32 -37.77
CA LYS A 612 28.61 -6.10 -36.49
C LYS A 612 27.97 -6.87 -35.33
N LEU A 613 26.63 -7.00 -35.33
CA LEU A 613 25.88 -7.84 -34.38
C LEU A 613 26.20 -9.34 -34.53
N VAL A 614 26.30 -9.84 -35.76
CA VAL A 614 26.57 -11.26 -36.04
C VAL A 614 28.05 -11.62 -35.85
N TRP A 615 29.01 -10.74 -36.18
CA TRP A 615 30.44 -10.98 -36.01
C TRP A 615 30.88 -11.07 -34.54
N ARG A 616 30.24 -10.33 -33.63
CA ARG A 616 30.52 -10.40 -32.17
C ARG A 616 30.09 -11.73 -31.54
N SER A 617 29.17 -12.47 -32.16
CA SER A 617 28.75 -13.82 -31.74
C SER A 617 29.68 -14.94 -32.22
N ARG A 618 30.60 -14.68 -33.16
CA ARG A 618 31.46 -15.69 -33.82
C ARG A 618 32.68 -16.15 -33.01
N GLY A 619 32.76 -15.81 -31.72
CA GLY A 619 33.79 -16.35 -30.82
C GLY A 619 33.70 -17.87 -30.62
N ASP A 620 32.55 -18.48 -30.93
CA ASP A 620 32.35 -19.93 -30.93
C ASP A 620 31.72 -20.37 -32.26
N ARG A 621 32.27 -21.44 -32.87
CA ARG A 621 31.97 -21.89 -34.24
C ARG A 621 30.62 -22.59 -34.40
N SER A 622 29.69 -22.46 -33.44
CA SER A 622 28.48 -23.31 -33.38
C SER A 622 27.14 -22.57 -33.22
N SER A 623 27.09 -21.25 -32.99
CA SER A 623 25.82 -20.55 -32.71
C SER A 623 25.43 -19.51 -33.78
N ASN A 624 24.52 -19.88 -34.68
CA ASN A 624 23.86 -18.98 -35.65
C ASN A 624 22.74 -18.14 -34.98
N THR A 625 22.97 -17.57 -33.80
CA THR A 625 21.90 -16.84 -33.09
C THR A 625 21.76 -15.42 -33.67
N ILE A 626 20.64 -15.15 -34.32
CA ILE A 626 20.25 -13.83 -34.85
C ILE A 626 19.69 -12.99 -33.70
N PRO A 627 20.09 -11.71 -33.55
CA PRO A 627 19.54 -10.83 -32.52
C PRO A 627 18.04 -10.61 -32.72
N ILE A 628 17.27 -10.71 -31.64
CA ILE A 628 15.82 -10.51 -31.64
C ILE A 628 15.54 -9.13 -31.07
N ILE A 629 15.09 -8.20 -31.92
CA ILE A 629 14.81 -6.81 -31.53
C ILE A 629 13.29 -6.60 -31.47
N MET A 630 12.80 -6.13 -30.32
CA MET A 630 11.40 -5.74 -30.09
C MET A 630 10.36 -6.81 -30.50
N PRO A 631 10.48 -8.06 -30.01
CA PRO A 631 9.65 -9.18 -30.48
C PRO A 631 8.15 -9.02 -30.20
N LYS A 632 7.77 -8.16 -29.24
CA LYS A 632 6.38 -7.94 -28.80
C LYS A 632 5.81 -6.59 -29.22
N LEU A 633 6.49 -5.85 -30.12
CA LEU A 633 6.04 -4.52 -30.51
C LEU A 633 4.70 -4.58 -31.24
N GLN A 634 3.68 -3.95 -30.66
CA GLN A 634 2.30 -3.93 -31.17
C GLN A 634 1.99 -2.61 -31.87
N ARG A 635 2.56 -1.49 -31.40
CA ARG A 635 2.33 -0.17 -31.96
C ARG A 635 3.64 0.59 -32.15
N LEU A 636 3.83 1.08 -33.37
CA LEU A 636 4.88 2.05 -33.71
C LEU A 636 4.24 3.37 -34.15
N SER A 637 4.62 4.47 -33.52
CA SER A 637 4.13 5.81 -33.85
C SER A 637 5.28 6.77 -34.13
N ILE A 638 5.30 7.37 -35.31
CA ILE A 638 6.29 8.37 -35.75
C ILE A 638 5.53 9.66 -36.09
N LEU A 639 5.70 10.70 -35.28
CA LEU A 639 4.91 11.93 -35.38
C LEU A 639 5.84 13.14 -35.55
N SER A 640 5.65 13.92 -36.60
CA SER A 640 6.38 15.18 -36.81
C SER A 640 7.91 14.98 -36.85
N CYS A 641 8.38 13.83 -37.40
CA CYS A 641 9.79 13.53 -37.64
C CYS A 641 10.11 13.75 -39.13
N TYR A 642 10.52 14.97 -39.49
CA TYR A 642 10.52 15.44 -40.89
C TYR A 642 11.69 14.93 -41.73
N GLU A 643 12.81 14.59 -41.11
CA GLU A 643 14.05 14.21 -41.81
C GLU A 643 14.25 12.69 -41.94
N LEU A 644 13.42 11.89 -41.26
CA LEU A 644 13.60 10.44 -41.20
C LEU A 644 13.25 9.80 -42.54
N LYS A 645 14.24 9.19 -43.19
CA LYS A 645 14.09 8.68 -44.57
C LYS A 645 13.40 7.32 -44.64
N THR A 646 13.71 6.43 -43.70
CA THR A 646 13.33 5.01 -43.72
C THR A 646 13.05 4.50 -42.31
N LEU A 647 12.36 3.37 -42.24
CA LEU A 647 12.14 2.62 -41.00
C LEU A 647 12.85 1.27 -41.12
N PRO A 648 13.36 0.69 -40.02
CA PRO A 648 14.07 -0.58 -40.10
C PRO A 648 13.19 -1.72 -40.60
N HIS A 649 13.64 -2.43 -41.64
CA HIS A 649 12.84 -3.47 -42.29
C HIS A 649 12.38 -4.61 -41.37
N HIS A 650 13.21 -5.01 -40.40
CA HIS A 650 12.87 -6.07 -39.45
C HIS A 650 11.69 -5.71 -38.52
N ILE A 651 11.54 -4.42 -38.14
CA ILE A 651 10.40 -3.95 -37.36
C ILE A 651 9.14 -4.01 -38.22
N LEU A 652 9.23 -3.56 -39.48
CA LEU A 652 8.11 -3.55 -40.41
C LEU A 652 7.64 -4.96 -40.78
N GLN A 653 8.53 -5.95 -40.84
CA GLN A 653 8.21 -7.36 -41.12
C GLN A 653 7.72 -8.14 -39.89
N SER A 654 7.67 -7.52 -38.72
CA SER A 654 7.26 -8.18 -37.49
C SER A 654 5.77 -8.52 -37.52
N ARG A 655 5.44 -9.80 -37.28
CA ARG A 655 4.04 -10.26 -37.16
C ARG A 655 3.34 -9.74 -35.90
N ALA A 656 4.10 -9.23 -34.92
CA ALA A 656 3.53 -8.67 -33.69
C ALA A 656 2.90 -7.29 -33.92
N LEU A 657 3.37 -6.54 -34.93
CA LEU A 657 2.98 -5.15 -35.16
C LEU A 657 1.53 -5.08 -35.64
N GLN A 658 0.66 -4.49 -34.82
CA GLN A 658 -0.77 -4.33 -35.07
C GLN A 658 -1.10 -2.95 -35.65
N GLU A 659 -0.37 -1.93 -35.21
CA GLU A 659 -0.64 -0.54 -35.57
C GLU A 659 0.65 0.21 -35.93
N LEU A 660 0.64 0.86 -37.11
CA LEU A 660 1.66 1.79 -37.56
C LEU A 660 1.03 3.16 -37.81
N VAL A 661 1.50 4.17 -37.08
CA VAL A 661 1.06 5.56 -37.23
C VAL A 661 2.23 6.40 -37.69
N ILE A 662 2.08 7.10 -38.82
CA ILE A 662 3.07 8.06 -39.34
C ILE A 662 2.31 9.36 -39.61
N ARG A 663 2.62 10.45 -38.90
CA ARG A 663 1.96 11.76 -39.11
C ARG A 663 3.00 12.84 -39.29
N GLU A 664 2.73 13.80 -40.18
CA GLU A 664 3.60 14.99 -40.34
C GLU A 664 5.07 14.62 -40.61
N SER A 665 5.32 13.50 -41.30
CA SER A 665 6.67 12.98 -41.58
C SER A 665 6.85 12.84 -43.09
N ARG A 666 7.29 13.90 -43.76
CA ARG A 666 7.29 14.03 -45.23
C ARG A 666 7.88 12.83 -45.98
N PHE A 667 9.08 12.40 -45.63
CA PHE A 667 9.79 11.33 -46.38
C PHE A 667 9.15 9.96 -46.14
N LEU A 668 8.72 9.70 -44.91
CA LEU A 668 8.00 8.47 -44.58
C LEU A 668 6.62 8.44 -45.23
N TYR A 669 5.91 9.57 -45.25
CA TYR A 669 4.65 9.71 -45.97
C TYR A 669 4.86 9.35 -47.44
N ASP A 670 5.79 10.00 -48.15
CA ASP A 670 6.02 9.77 -49.58
C ASP A 670 6.41 8.32 -49.90
N ARG A 671 7.15 7.67 -49.00
CA ARG A 671 7.65 6.31 -49.15
C ARG A 671 6.61 5.23 -48.85
N TYR A 672 5.82 5.43 -47.79
CA TYR A 672 4.88 4.45 -47.26
C TYR A 672 3.42 4.80 -47.54
N ASN A 673 3.10 5.85 -48.31
CA ASN A 673 1.72 6.18 -48.64
C ASN A 673 1.04 5.07 -49.45
N LYS A 674 -0.22 4.75 -49.14
CA LYS A 674 -1.00 3.71 -49.83
C LYS A 674 -1.20 3.94 -51.33
N LYS A 675 -1.23 5.20 -51.79
CA LYS A 675 -1.50 5.57 -53.19
C LYS A 675 -0.24 5.64 -54.04
N THR A 676 0.83 6.21 -53.50
CA THR A 676 2.03 6.60 -54.26
C THR A 676 3.34 6.04 -53.70
N GLY A 677 3.31 5.44 -52.51
CA GLY A 677 4.50 4.96 -51.81
C GLY A 677 5.03 3.65 -52.37
N HIS A 678 6.30 3.66 -52.77
CA HIS A 678 7.00 2.49 -53.31
C HIS A 678 7.21 1.38 -52.28
N ASP A 679 7.29 1.72 -50.99
CA ASP A 679 7.49 0.75 -49.90
C ASP A 679 6.17 0.35 -49.21
N TRP A 680 5.00 0.79 -49.70
CA TRP A 680 3.70 0.36 -49.17
C TRP A 680 3.55 -1.17 -49.03
N PRO A 681 4.00 -2.01 -50.00
CA PRO A 681 3.88 -3.46 -49.87
C PRO A 681 4.54 -4.01 -48.59
N SER A 682 5.61 -3.38 -48.12
CA SER A 682 6.34 -3.80 -46.91
C SER A 682 5.54 -3.64 -45.62
N ILE A 683 4.53 -2.76 -45.59
CA ILE A 683 3.69 -2.48 -44.42
C ILE A 683 2.21 -2.86 -44.63
N SER A 684 1.84 -3.26 -45.85
CA SER A 684 0.46 -3.56 -46.23
C SER A 684 -0.19 -4.71 -45.45
N HIS A 685 0.62 -5.57 -44.83
CA HIS A 685 0.17 -6.68 -43.99
C HIS A 685 -0.16 -6.26 -42.54
N ILE A 686 0.21 -5.05 -42.13
CA ILE A 686 -0.08 -4.52 -40.79
C ILE A 686 -1.57 -4.17 -40.71
N PRO A 687 -2.33 -4.65 -39.70
CA PRO A 687 -3.77 -4.47 -39.62
C PRO A 687 -4.26 -3.02 -39.63
N ARG A 688 -3.57 -2.13 -38.90
CA ARG A 688 -3.95 -0.70 -38.79
C ARG A 688 -2.78 0.18 -39.21
N VAL A 689 -2.86 0.73 -40.43
CA VAL A 689 -1.87 1.68 -40.93
C VAL A 689 -2.53 3.05 -41.09
N ASN A 690 -2.07 4.04 -40.32
CA ASN A 690 -2.57 5.41 -40.35
C ASN A 690 -1.45 6.37 -40.75
N ILE A 691 -1.50 6.84 -42.00
CA ILE A 691 -0.50 7.73 -42.58
C ILE A 691 -1.21 8.99 -43.12
N PRO A 692 -1.78 9.85 -42.26
CA PRO A 692 -2.26 11.15 -42.69
C PRO A 692 -1.05 12.04 -43.00
N TYR A 693 -1.25 12.99 -43.92
CA TYR A 693 -0.23 13.97 -44.23
C TYR A 693 0.04 14.83 -42.99
#